data_AF-A0A8H5M8E8-F1
#
_entry.id   AF-A0A8H5M8E8-F1
#
_cell.length_a   1.000
_cell.length_b   1.000
_cell.length_c   1.000
_cell.angle_alpha   90.00
_cell.angle_beta   90.00
_cell.angle_gamma   90.00
#
_symmetry.space_group_name_H-M   'P 1'
#
loop_
_entity.id
_entity.type
_entity.pdbx_description
1 polymer ?
#
loop_
_entity_poly.entity_id
_entity_poly.type
_entity_poly.pdbx_seq_one_letter_code
_entity_poly.pdbx_strand_id
1 'polypeptide(L)'
;MTGKKRASPGADDEKNPLIEGVELGEEDAAKLTEIRKSQSRAEILLERNAQKHLLPLYEKRRPVLKSINRFWPVALMNHSMFSFHAQHNADQVALSYLEDLWIVRDPVESRCFTIEFHFKENPHFTNSVLKKEYKWVPPPAAAAGKPDADGLTESMLDFSWERDVKPSSMTIEWKDSEKALTKLYPREKGEEEDDVPAESGSFFNYFLHDDDPYEIGLSISNELYPDAIDYFLGEAGGDEMDSDDEEDDDDDADEIDLEQPKPKKRKNIQRHHHRKAPGRPVPFSLVPPSPPMLAGLVVLSTLSLAVNGQSSSSSSSSAAAAAGSSVSSSSAAASTHTGTQATALTFSLATTNPTAVPLASITANETTFATIPLPSTATPGATNTFISGAPALPDASSIVSSSYPTWDKVPPTDSPEVQAWIAEVNATGLVIPQLSQTSLGGCPNNTAAAADTTRCWWYCTGCTRETDVQTCPTKLTWGLTYDDGPSFYTPNLLTYLTENNLHATFFTVGSRCAEFPTILQEEYIAGHQIAVHTWSHPYLTSLTNEEIIAELGWTKKIIQDILGVTPSYMRPPYGDIDDRVRNISVAMGLTPVMWTRMSPTATFDTDDFDVHGGLSSSYGVLNNWENIIANASEIDTGFIVLEHDLFEESVQLATGYILPSAMQQKFDIKPVVECLNLPMSDAYIETNDNASHAPLVTQTAAASGSSGTSGTSSGSTKNGGVTLTVPGASWAVLLSCISASIALFL
;
A
#
# COMPACT_ATOMS: atom_id res chain seq x y z
N MET A 1 0.46 61.78 16.29
CA MET A 1 0.83 62.01 14.87
C MET A 1 0.18 60.93 14.02
N THR A 2 -0.09 61.21 12.75
CA THR A 2 -0.79 60.32 11.80
C THR A 2 0.10 59.20 11.26
N GLY A 3 -0.45 58.00 11.09
CA GLY A 3 0.21 56.89 10.40
C GLY A 3 -0.80 55.86 9.87
N LYS A 4 -1.41 56.13 8.70
CA LYS A 4 -2.23 55.14 8.00
C LYS A 4 -1.33 54.01 7.47
N LYS A 5 -1.56 52.75 7.86
CA LYS A 5 -1.24 51.63 6.98
C LYS A 5 -2.25 51.67 5.81
N ARG A 6 -1.75 51.64 4.58
CA ARG A 6 -2.58 51.43 3.39
C ARG A 6 -2.93 49.95 3.31
N ALA A 7 -4.20 49.60 3.19
CA ALA A 7 -4.59 48.34 2.59
C ALA A 7 -4.29 48.41 1.08
N SER A 8 -3.82 47.31 0.49
CA SER A 8 -3.81 47.14 -0.96
C SER A 8 -5.24 46.86 -1.44
N PRO A 9 -5.73 47.51 -2.51
CA PRO A 9 -7.01 47.16 -3.10
C PRO A 9 -6.84 45.90 -3.96
N GLY A 10 -7.58 44.82 -3.65
CA GLY A 10 -7.60 43.60 -4.48
C GLY A 10 -7.69 42.26 -3.75
N ALA A 11 -7.62 42.23 -2.41
CA ALA A 11 -7.92 41.04 -1.62
C ALA A 11 -9.40 41.07 -1.20
N ASP A 12 -10.27 40.65 -2.13
CA ASP A 12 -11.57 40.12 -1.75
C ASP A 12 -11.34 38.61 -1.52
N ASP A 13 -10.91 38.26 -0.31
CA ASP A 13 -10.64 36.87 0.07
C ASP A 13 -11.93 36.05 -0.06
N GLU A 14 -11.91 34.92 -0.78
CA GLU A 14 -12.97 33.92 -0.68
C GLU A 14 -12.93 33.29 0.71
N LYS A 15 -13.68 33.90 1.63
CA LYS A 15 -13.80 33.42 3.00
C LYS A 15 -14.39 32.02 2.98
N ASN A 16 -13.78 31.13 3.76
CA ASN A 16 -14.32 29.81 4.02
C ASN A 16 -15.79 29.93 4.50
N PRO A 17 -16.78 29.40 3.76
CA PRO A 17 -18.21 29.55 4.09
C PRO A 17 -18.62 28.84 5.39
N LEU A 18 -17.74 28.03 5.98
CA LEU A 18 -17.91 27.43 7.31
C LEU A 18 -17.49 28.35 8.46
N ILE A 19 -16.70 29.41 8.16
CA ILE A 19 -16.13 30.34 9.15
C ILE A 19 -16.73 31.75 9.00
N GLU A 20 -17.27 32.10 7.82
CA GLU A 20 -17.89 33.41 7.61
C GLU A 20 -19.10 33.63 8.55
N GLY A 21 -18.99 34.63 9.43
CA GLY A 21 -20.00 34.99 10.41
C GLY A 21 -19.82 34.36 11.80
N VAL A 22 -18.81 33.50 12.01
CA VAL A 22 -18.50 32.90 13.31
C VAL A 22 -17.51 33.79 14.08
N GLU A 23 -18.01 34.87 14.69
CA GLU A 23 -17.24 35.67 15.67
C GLU A 23 -17.49 35.15 17.09
N LEU A 24 -16.44 34.62 17.74
CA LEU A 24 -16.52 34.17 19.12
C LEU A 24 -16.43 35.37 20.08
N GLY A 25 -17.56 35.78 20.67
CA GLY A 25 -17.59 36.85 21.66
C GLY A 25 -16.83 36.51 22.95
N GLU A 26 -16.30 37.53 23.63
CA GLU A 26 -15.50 37.37 24.87
C GLU A 26 -16.21 36.54 25.95
N GLU A 27 -17.54 36.66 26.06
CA GLU A 27 -18.35 35.89 27.02
C GLU A 27 -18.39 34.39 26.69
N ASP A 28 -18.49 34.03 25.41
CA ASP A 28 -18.53 32.63 24.98
C ASP A 28 -17.13 32.01 24.95
N ALA A 29 -16.10 32.80 24.63
CA ALA A 29 -14.69 32.41 24.82
C ALA A 29 -14.38 32.09 26.31
N ALA A 30 -14.92 32.87 27.24
CA ALA A 30 -14.78 32.61 28.68
C ALA A 30 -15.48 31.30 29.09
N LYS A 31 -16.73 31.06 28.63
CA LYS A 31 -17.46 29.81 28.89
C LYS A 31 -16.72 28.58 28.35
N LEU A 32 -16.22 28.65 27.11
CA LEU A 32 -15.44 27.55 26.51
C LEU A 32 -14.12 27.31 27.27
N THR A 33 -13.49 28.36 27.78
CA THR A 33 -12.28 28.24 28.63
C THR A 33 -12.59 27.55 29.96
N GLU A 34 -13.71 27.88 30.62
CA GLU A 34 -14.14 27.24 31.86
C GLU A 34 -14.50 25.75 31.65
N ILE A 35 -15.17 25.43 30.54
CA ILE A 35 -15.47 24.05 30.14
C ILE A 35 -14.16 23.28 29.87
N ARG A 36 -13.22 23.84 29.11
CA ARG A 36 -11.91 23.23 28.83
C ARG A 36 -11.16 22.91 30.13
N LYS A 37 -11.07 23.87 31.07
CA LYS A 37 -10.45 23.62 32.39
C LYS A 37 -11.15 22.51 33.19
N SER A 38 -12.47 22.44 33.11
CA SER A 38 -13.27 21.40 33.77
C SER A 38 -13.04 20.02 33.16
N GLN A 39 -12.87 19.95 31.84
CA GLN A 39 -12.51 18.73 31.12
C GLN A 39 -11.08 18.27 31.47
N SER A 40 -10.08 19.14 31.36
CA SER A 40 -8.69 18.81 31.71
C SER A 40 -8.53 18.39 33.18
N ARG A 41 -9.36 18.94 34.09
CA ARG A 41 -9.45 18.44 35.47
C ARG A 41 -9.87 16.97 35.51
N ALA A 42 -10.94 16.61 34.82
CA ALA A 42 -11.47 15.24 34.83
C ALA A 42 -10.45 14.24 34.25
N GLU A 43 -9.78 14.61 33.16
CA GLU A 43 -8.75 13.81 32.49
C GLU A 43 -7.55 13.54 33.43
N ILE A 44 -7.00 14.57 34.08
CA ILE A 44 -5.85 14.40 35.00
C ILE A 44 -6.22 13.56 36.22
N LEU A 45 -7.46 13.66 36.73
CA LEU A 45 -7.92 12.83 37.85
C LEU A 45 -8.15 11.38 37.45
N LEU A 46 -8.61 11.13 36.22
CA LEU A 46 -8.73 9.78 35.66
C LEU A 46 -7.34 9.14 35.50
N GLU A 47 -6.39 9.86 34.90
CA GLU A 47 -5.01 9.41 34.69
C GLU A 47 -4.31 9.10 36.04
N ARG A 48 -4.36 10.04 37.00
CA ARG A 48 -3.85 9.82 38.36
C ARG A 48 -4.52 8.67 39.10
N ASN A 49 -5.72 8.23 38.68
CA ASN A 49 -6.37 7.05 39.24
C ASN A 49 -5.92 5.78 38.52
N ALA A 50 -5.84 5.78 37.19
CA ALA A 50 -5.32 4.67 36.39
C ALA A 50 -3.90 4.28 36.84
N GLN A 51 -2.99 5.24 36.99
CA GLN A 51 -1.60 4.98 37.39
C GLN A 51 -1.46 4.31 38.77
N LYS A 52 -2.39 4.56 39.72
CA LYS A 52 -2.41 3.87 41.03
C LYS A 52 -2.69 2.37 40.90
N HIS A 53 -3.39 1.96 39.85
CA HIS A 53 -3.73 0.57 39.56
C HIS A 53 -2.73 -0.08 38.60
N LEU A 54 -2.20 0.68 37.64
CA LEU A 54 -1.24 0.20 36.65
C LEU A 54 0.16 -0.03 37.25
N LEU A 55 0.66 0.85 38.12
CA LEU A 55 2.02 0.69 38.67
C LEU A 55 2.25 -0.67 39.38
N PRO A 56 1.38 -1.14 40.31
CA PRO A 56 1.54 -2.48 40.90
C PRO A 56 1.41 -3.64 39.89
N LEU A 57 0.67 -3.43 38.80
CA LEU A 57 0.57 -4.40 37.70
C LEU A 57 1.87 -4.45 36.91
N TYR A 58 2.47 -3.30 36.57
CA TYR A 58 3.75 -3.22 35.88
C TYR A 58 4.91 -3.74 36.74
N GLU A 59 4.92 -3.49 38.06
CA GLU A 59 5.87 -4.09 39.01
C GLU A 59 5.77 -5.63 39.02
N LYS A 60 4.57 -6.18 38.93
CA LYS A 60 4.32 -7.63 38.82
C LYS A 60 4.68 -8.18 37.44
N ARG A 61 4.45 -7.41 36.37
CA ARG A 61 4.77 -7.74 34.97
C ARG A 61 6.28 -7.83 34.74
N ARG A 62 7.03 -6.85 35.23
CA ARG A 62 8.48 -6.69 35.04
C ARG A 62 9.30 -7.98 35.19
N PRO A 63 9.26 -8.75 36.30
CA PRO A 63 10.06 -9.96 36.44
C PRO A 63 9.69 -11.08 35.45
N VAL A 64 8.48 -11.08 34.91
CA VAL A 64 8.08 -12.01 33.83
C VAL A 64 8.75 -11.61 32.53
N LEU A 65 8.67 -10.33 32.15
CA LEU A 65 9.26 -9.81 30.91
C LEU A 65 10.78 -10.01 30.89
N LYS A 66 11.47 -9.69 32.00
CA LYS A 66 12.92 -9.92 32.15
C LYS A 66 13.34 -11.39 32.03
N SER A 67 12.43 -12.34 32.24
CA SER A 67 12.71 -13.77 32.12
C SER A 67 12.59 -14.31 30.69
N ILE A 68 11.92 -13.55 29.81
CA ILE A 68 11.73 -13.89 28.39
C ILE A 68 12.93 -13.34 27.61
N ASN A 69 13.60 -14.21 26.86
CA ASN A 69 14.79 -13.82 26.10
C ASN A 69 14.42 -12.81 25.00
N ARG A 70 15.15 -11.68 24.93
CA ARG A 70 14.93 -10.59 23.96
C ARG A 70 13.51 -9.98 23.97
N PHE A 71 12.78 -10.07 25.08
CA PHE A 71 11.43 -9.47 25.18
C PHE A 71 11.38 -8.01 24.72
N TRP A 72 12.15 -7.15 25.39
CA TRP A 72 12.14 -5.71 25.09
C TRP A 72 12.68 -5.37 23.70
N PRO A 73 13.79 -5.97 23.21
CA PRO A 73 14.22 -5.78 21.82
C PRO A 73 13.14 -6.11 20.78
N VAL A 74 12.41 -7.22 20.94
CA VAL A 74 11.33 -7.59 20.00
C VAL A 74 10.14 -6.64 20.12
N ALA A 75 9.68 -6.35 21.34
CA ALA A 75 8.60 -5.37 21.56
C ALA A 75 8.95 -3.96 21.06
N LEU A 76 10.24 -3.60 21.02
CA LEU A 76 10.73 -2.34 20.48
C LEU A 76 10.76 -2.35 18.95
N MET A 77 11.22 -3.42 18.32
CA MET A 77 11.28 -3.50 16.86
C MET A 77 9.92 -3.77 16.20
N ASN A 78 8.94 -4.33 16.93
CA ASN A 78 7.57 -4.49 16.46
C ASN A 78 6.73 -3.19 16.60
N HIS A 79 7.31 -2.10 17.08
CA HIS A 79 6.63 -0.81 17.21
C HIS A 79 7.10 0.14 16.11
N SER A 80 6.27 0.39 15.11
CA SER A 80 6.57 1.15 13.88
C SER A 80 7.43 2.41 14.07
N MET A 81 6.98 3.36 14.91
CA MET A 81 7.73 4.60 15.17
C MET A 81 9.09 4.37 15.86
N PHE A 82 9.28 3.27 16.59
CA PHE A 82 10.56 2.96 17.22
C PHE A 82 11.50 2.24 16.25
N SER A 83 10.99 1.28 15.49
CA SER A 83 11.78 0.51 14.52
C SER A 83 12.36 1.41 13.43
N PHE A 84 11.59 2.40 12.96
CA PHE A 84 12.05 3.45 12.04
C PHE A 84 13.31 4.18 12.55
N HIS A 85 13.35 4.54 13.84
CA HIS A 85 14.52 5.21 14.42
C HIS A 85 15.65 4.26 14.86
N ALA A 86 15.45 2.95 14.74
CA ALA A 86 16.43 1.90 15.08
C ALA A 86 16.78 0.99 13.87
N GLN A 87 16.57 1.47 12.64
CA GLN A 87 16.82 0.74 11.39
C GLN A 87 18.28 0.26 11.24
N HIS A 88 19.26 1.03 11.73
CA HIS A 88 20.68 0.66 11.63
C HIS A 88 20.95 -0.69 12.32
N ASN A 89 21.43 -1.69 11.58
CA ASN A 89 21.77 -3.02 12.12
C ASN A 89 22.65 -2.94 13.38
N ALA A 90 23.60 -1.99 13.41
CA ALA A 90 24.47 -1.78 14.56
C ALA A 90 23.74 -1.30 15.83
N ASP A 91 22.62 -0.58 15.70
CA ASP A 91 21.73 -0.23 16.81
C ASP A 91 20.96 -1.46 17.27
N GLN A 92 20.40 -2.25 16.36
CA GLN A 92 19.70 -3.50 16.68
C GLN A 92 20.62 -4.50 17.42
N VAL A 93 21.89 -4.62 17.01
CA VAL A 93 22.90 -5.44 17.71
C VAL A 93 23.11 -4.94 19.13
N ALA A 94 23.25 -3.63 19.36
CA ALA A 94 23.38 -3.06 20.70
C ALA A 94 22.10 -3.22 21.54
N LEU A 95 20.92 -2.99 20.94
CA LEU A 95 19.60 -3.20 21.53
C LEU A 95 19.38 -4.66 21.91
N SER A 96 19.95 -5.64 21.18
CA SER A 96 19.82 -7.07 21.52
C SER A 96 20.34 -7.47 22.92
N TYR A 97 21.12 -6.59 23.56
CA TYR A 97 21.60 -6.73 24.94
C TYR A 97 20.70 -6.08 26.00
N LEU A 98 19.64 -5.37 25.59
CA LEU A 98 18.63 -4.79 26.48
C LEU A 98 17.90 -5.92 27.24
N GLU A 99 17.85 -5.80 28.57
CA GLU A 99 17.20 -6.77 29.44
C GLU A 99 15.94 -6.24 30.13
N ASP A 100 15.74 -4.92 30.15
CA ASP A 100 14.63 -4.28 30.83
C ASP A 100 14.39 -2.87 30.27
N LEU A 101 13.13 -2.52 30.05
CA LEU A 101 12.67 -1.15 29.87
C LEU A 101 11.79 -0.79 31.06
N TRP A 102 12.00 0.39 31.64
CA TRP A 102 11.22 0.83 32.80
C TRP A 102 10.89 2.32 32.74
N ILE A 103 9.66 2.67 33.12
CA ILE A 103 9.18 4.04 33.13
C ILE A 103 8.85 4.47 34.56
N VAL A 104 9.40 5.62 34.95
CA VAL A 104 9.16 6.26 36.24
C VAL A 104 8.39 7.56 35.98
N ARG A 105 7.06 7.55 36.15
CA ARG A 105 6.23 8.76 36.05
C ARG A 105 6.49 9.70 37.24
N ASP A 106 6.46 11.01 37.00
CA ASP A 106 6.66 12.00 38.06
C ASP A 106 5.48 11.97 39.05
N PRO A 107 5.73 11.97 40.37
CA PRO A 107 4.69 11.79 41.39
C PRO A 107 3.79 13.02 41.58
N VAL A 108 4.12 14.16 40.96
CA VAL A 108 3.38 15.43 41.02
C VAL A 108 2.67 15.69 39.68
N GLU A 109 3.38 15.52 38.57
CA GLU A 109 2.85 15.69 37.21
C GLU A 109 3.00 14.38 36.41
N SER A 110 2.01 13.49 36.52
CA SER A 110 2.08 12.10 36.02
C SER A 110 2.12 11.95 34.49
N ARG A 111 1.97 13.06 33.74
CA ARG A 111 2.27 13.13 32.30
C ARG A 111 3.77 13.13 32.03
N CYS A 112 4.58 13.68 32.93
CA CYS A 112 6.04 13.67 32.85
C CYS A 112 6.61 12.34 33.38
N PHE A 113 7.76 11.92 32.84
CA PHE A 113 8.34 10.62 33.15
C PHE A 113 9.84 10.53 32.84
N THR A 114 10.49 9.51 33.40
CA THR A 114 11.85 9.08 33.03
C THR A 114 11.81 7.67 32.47
N ILE A 115 12.34 7.46 31.27
CA ILE A 115 12.54 6.14 30.67
C ILE A 115 13.94 5.64 31.04
N GLU A 116 14.04 4.38 31.43
CA GLU A 116 15.28 3.68 31.75
C GLU A 116 15.43 2.42 30.88
N PHE A 117 16.49 2.37 30.08
CA PHE A 117 16.90 1.19 29.31
C PHE A 117 18.03 0.48 30.06
N HIS A 118 17.78 -0.72 30.57
CA HIS A 118 18.77 -1.50 31.33
C HIS A 118 19.40 -2.57 30.44
N PHE A 119 20.72 -2.52 30.27
CA PHE A 119 21.49 -3.39 29.39
C PHE A 119 22.32 -4.39 30.19
N LYS A 120 22.46 -5.60 29.63
CA LYS A 120 23.52 -6.54 29.98
C LYS A 120 24.87 -6.00 29.49
N GLU A 121 25.96 -6.62 29.97
CA GLU A 121 27.28 -6.34 29.40
C GLU A 121 27.28 -6.62 27.89
N ASN A 122 27.60 -5.59 27.11
CA ASN A 122 27.57 -5.56 25.66
C ASN A 122 28.92 -5.06 25.10
N PRO A 123 29.23 -5.25 23.80
CA PRO A 123 30.52 -4.83 23.25
C PRO A 123 30.63 -3.32 22.96
N HIS A 124 29.54 -2.56 23.00
CA HIS A 124 29.49 -1.17 22.53
C HIS A 124 29.81 -0.14 23.62
N PHE A 125 29.22 -0.25 24.82
CA PHE A 125 29.36 0.73 25.90
C PHE A 125 29.43 0.09 27.30
N THR A 126 29.87 0.86 28.31
CA THR A 126 29.98 0.41 29.71
C THR A 126 28.76 0.72 30.58
N ASN A 127 27.85 1.61 30.15
CA ASN A 127 26.63 1.90 30.89
C ASN A 127 25.74 0.65 31.00
N SER A 128 25.36 0.29 32.23
CA SER A 128 24.31 -0.71 32.47
C SER A 128 22.89 -0.12 32.37
N VAL A 129 22.74 1.21 32.44
CA VAL A 129 21.46 1.90 32.29
C VAL A 129 21.64 3.19 31.48
N LEU A 130 20.85 3.37 30.43
CA LEU A 130 20.67 4.65 29.72
C LEU A 130 19.30 5.25 30.12
N LYS A 131 19.22 6.58 30.21
CA LYS A 131 18.02 7.28 30.71
C LYS A 131 17.71 8.55 29.93
N LYS A 132 16.41 8.83 29.77
CA LYS A 132 15.88 10.11 29.30
C LYS A 132 14.76 10.56 30.24
N GLU A 133 14.92 11.72 30.87
CA GLU A 133 13.96 12.36 31.79
C GLU A 133 13.22 13.49 31.05
N TYR A 134 11.89 13.43 31.02
CA TYR A 134 10.98 14.49 30.57
C TYR A 134 10.50 15.25 31.80
N LYS A 135 11.28 16.26 32.20
CA LYS A 135 11.11 16.92 33.50
C LYS A 135 10.04 18.00 33.45
N TRP A 136 9.10 17.98 34.39
CA TRP A 136 8.18 19.11 34.59
C TRP A 136 8.91 20.35 35.15
N VAL A 137 8.78 21.48 34.45
CA VAL A 137 9.34 22.79 34.80
C VAL A 137 8.25 23.86 34.64
N PRO A 138 7.33 24.00 35.61
CA PRO A 138 6.21 24.93 35.48
C PRO A 138 6.65 26.39 35.45
N PRO A 139 5.86 27.30 34.83
CA PRO A 139 6.22 28.71 34.70
C PRO A 139 6.43 29.38 36.07
N PRO A 140 7.39 30.33 36.21
CA PRO A 140 7.70 30.95 37.52
C PRO A 140 6.51 31.61 38.23
N ALA A 141 5.51 32.08 37.49
CA ALA A 141 4.28 32.65 38.05
C ALA A 141 3.34 31.59 38.66
N ALA A 142 3.43 30.33 38.22
CA ALA A 142 2.55 29.24 38.63
C ALA A 142 3.18 28.31 39.68
N ALA A 143 4.52 28.31 39.84
CA ALA A 143 5.24 27.58 40.89
C ALA A 143 4.84 27.96 42.33
N ALA A 144 4.09 29.06 42.51
CA ALA A 144 3.51 29.50 43.79
C ALA A 144 2.01 29.15 43.97
N GLY A 145 1.40 28.47 43.00
CA GLY A 145 0.00 28.06 43.05
C GLY A 145 -0.25 27.05 44.17
N LYS A 146 -1.25 27.31 45.03
CA LYS A 146 -1.69 26.31 46.01
C LYS A 146 -2.48 25.22 45.29
N PRO A 147 -2.17 23.93 45.51
CA PRO A 147 -3.02 22.86 45.06
C PRO A 147 -4.41 22.95 45.69
N ASP A 148 -5.43 22.59 44.93
CA ASP A 148 -6.81 22.47 45.42
C ASP A 148 -7.06 21.15 46.18
N ALA A 149 -8.33 20.84 46.45
CA ALA A 149 -8.73 19.66 47.22
C ALA A 149 -8.33 18.31 46.59
N ASP A 150 -8.16 18.25 45.27
CA ASP A 150 -7.70 17.06 44.54
C ASP A 150 -6.20 17.11 44.21
N GLY A 151 -5.48 18.10 44.75
CA GLY A 151 -4.04 18.26 44.55
C GLY A 151 -3.68 18.75 43.15
N LEU A 152 -4.53 19.56 42.51
CA LEU A 152 -4.28 20.18 41.20
C LEU A 152 -3.96 21.67 41.34
N THR A 153 -3.06 22.18 40.51
CA THR A 153 -2.76 23.62 40.36
C THR A 153 -3.24 24.13 39.01
N GLU A 154 -3.44 25.44 38.88
CA GLU A 154 -3.78 26.06 37.58
C GLU A 154 -2.76 25.74 36.47
N SER A 155 -1.46 25.60 36.79
CA SER A 155 -0.44 25.14 35.84
C SER A 155 -0.62 23.70 35.36
N MET A 156 -1.26 22.82 36.13
CA MET A 156 -1.57 21.46 35.68
C MET A 156 -2.76 21.47 34.71
N LEU A 157 -3.70 22.42 34.89
CA LEU A 157 -4.87 22.59 34.01
C LEU A 157 -4.54 23.35 32.71
N ASP A 158 -3.54 24.24 32.73
CA ASP A 158 -3.02 24.97 31.56
C ASP A 158 -1.67 24.37 31.07
N PHE A 159 -1.49 23.06 31.17
CA PHE A 159 -0.22 22.39 30.84
C PHE A 159 0.09 22.41 29.33
N SER A 160 1.35 22.65 28.98
CA SER A 160 1.87 22.56 27.61
C SER A 160 3.22 21.81 27.60
N TRP A 161 3.36 20.82 26.71
CA TRP A 161 4.60 20.03 26.57
C TRP A 161 5.80 20.92 26.20
N GLU A 162 5.69 21.73 25.15
CA GLU A 162 6.74 22.67 24.69
C GLU A 162 7.19 23.66 25.77
N ARG A 163 6.26 24.13 26.60
CA ARG A 163 6.48 25.24 27.54
C ARG A 163 6.91 24.76 28.93
N ASP A 164 6.32 23.66 29.40
CA ASP A 164 6.38 23.21 30.79
C ASP A 164 7.17 21.90 30.97
N VAL A 165 7.68 21.29 29.91
CA VAL A 165 8.50 20.08 29.97
C VAL A 165 9.87 20.33 29.37
N LYS A 166 10.92 19.85 30.04
CA LYS A 166 12.28 19.84 29.51
C LYS A 166 12.83 18.40 29.46
N PRO A 167 13.11 17.84 28.27
CA PRO A 167 13.85 16.60 28.14
C PRO A 167 15.31 16.74 28.61
N SER A 168 15.94 15.62 28.99
CA SER A 168 17.34 15.55 29.41
C SER A 168 18.23 14.89 28.36
N SER A 169 19.48 15.32 28.27
CA SER A 169 20.57 14.54 27.65
C SER A 169 21.43 13.82 28.70
N MET A 170 22.16 12.80 28.25
CA MET A 170 23.22 12.12 29.00
C MET A 170 24.39 11.73 28.07
N THR A 171 25.51 11.30 28.64
CA THR A 171 26.65 10.77 27.88
C THR A 171 26.65 9.24 27.89
N ILE A 172 26.86 8.63 26.72
CA ILE A 172 27.12 7.19 26.58
C ILE A 172 28.62 6.93 26.67
N GLU A 173 29.02 6.03 27.55
CA GLU A 173 30.40 5.59 27.78
C GLU A 173 30.78 4.49 26.78
N TRP A 174 31.04 4.87 25.53
CA TRP A 174 31.46 3.94 24.48
C TRP A 174 32.80 3.26 24.82
N LYS A 175 32.86 1.93 24.65
CA LYS A 175 34.07 1.11 24.88
C LYS A 175 35.17 1.39 23.85
N ASP A 176 34.77 1.79 22.64
CA ASP A 176 35.63 2.30 21.57
C ASP A 176 34.99 3.58 21.01
N SER A 177 35.62 4.73 21.23
CA SER A 177 35.09 6.04 20.83
C SER A 177 35.07 6.25 19.31
N GLU A 178 35.88 5.49 18.57
CA GLU A 178 35.88 5.53 17.10
C GLU A 178 34.77 4.66 16.49
N LYS A 179 34.14 3.79 17.31
CA LYS A 179 32.99 2.95 16.94
C LYS A 179 31.71 3.31 17.70
N ALA A 180 31.65 4.53 18.25
CA ALA A 180 30.44 5.07 18.84
C ALA A 180 29.34 5.16 17.76
N LEU A 181 28.18 4.53 17.98
CA LEU A 181 27.13 4.45 16.96
C LEU A 181 26.63 5.85 16.56
N THR A 182 26.55 6.76 17.53
CA THR A 182 26.24 8.19 17.36
C THR A 182 27.30 9.00 16.60
N LYS A 183 28.48 8.43 16.34
CA LYS A 183 29.55 9.01 15.52
C LYS A 183 29.58 8.41 14.12
N LEU A 184 29.25 7.13 14.01
CA LEU A 184 29.12 6.42 12.73
C LEU A 184 27.86 6.86 11.98
N TYR A 185 26.77 7.07 12.71
CA TYR A 185 25.47 7.50 12.20
C TYR A 185 25.00 8.72 13.02
N PRO A 186 25.53 9.93 12.74
CA PRO A 186 25.13 11.15 13.43
C PRO A 186 23.69 11.55 13.05
N ARG A 187 23.03 12.35 13.90
CA ARG A 187 21.74 12.98 13.56
C ARG A 187 21.98 14.19 12.68
N GLU A 188 21.40 14.22 11.48
CA GLU A 188 21.53 15.34 10.54
C GLU A 188 20.42 16.38 10.76
N LYS A 189 20.78 17.66 10.80
CA LYS A 189 19.81 18.76 10.96
C LYS A 189 19.27 19.21 9.60
N GLY A 190 18.00 19.61 9.56
CA GLY A 190 17.40 20.26 8.39
C GLY A 190 18.11 21.57 8.00
N GLU A 191 17.79 22.08 6.82
CA GLU A 191 18.46 23.26 6.26
C GLU A 191 18.04 24.57 6.96
N GLU A 192 16.86 24.64 7.59
CA GLU A 192 16.42 25.78 8.40
C GLU A 192 16.56 25.52 9.92
N GLU A 193 16.70 26.61 10.70
CA GLU A 193 17.06 26.55 12.14
C GLU A 193 15.93 26.00 13.04
N ASP A 194 14.69 25.96 12.53
CA ASP A 194 13.46 25.49 13.18
C ASP A 194 12.95 24.14 12.60
N ASP A 195 13.68 23.49 11.69
CA ASP A 195 13.26 22.22 11.06
C ASP A 195 13.41 20.99 11.97
N VAL A 196 12.48 20.04 11.82
CA VAL A 196 12.66 18.65 12.29
C VAL A 196 13.93 18.08 11.59
N PRO A 197 14.84 17.39 12.29
CA PRO A 197 16.09 16.96 11.68
C PRO A 197 15.84 15.99 10.52
N ALA A 198 16.55 16.18 9.40
CA ALA A 198 16.32 15.46 8.15
C ALA A 198 16.53 13.94 8.28
N GLU A 199 17.50 13.52 9.10
CA GLU A 199 17.76 12.11 9.41
C GLU A 199 18.03 11.92 10.90
N SER A 200 17.41 10.91 11.52
CA SER A 200 17.59 10.63 12.95
C SER A 200 18.97 10.05 13.31
N GLY A 201 19.67 9.48 12.32
CA GLY A 201 20.92 8.74 12.52
C GLY A 201 20.70 7.49 13.39
N SER A 202 21.72 7.13 14.18
CA SER A 202 21.60 6.06 15.19
C SER A 202 20.57 6.41 16.27
N PHE A 203 19.75 5.42 16.68
CA PHE A 203 18.82 5.53 17.81
C PHE A 203 19.50 6.11 19.05
N PHE A 204 20.77 5.78 19.31
CA PHE A 204 21.47 6.24 20.50
C PHE A 204 21.69 7.77 20.55
N ASN A 205 21.48 8.50 19.46
CA ASN A 205 21.45 9.97 19.44
C ASN A 205 20.32 10.51 20.33
N TYR A 206 19.21 9.76 20.48
CA TYR A 206 18.11 10.04 21.40
C TYR A 206 18.58 10.37 22.82
N PHE A 207 19.63 9.72 23.33
CA PHE A 207 20.16 9.99 24.66
C PHE A 207 21.12 11.18 24.72
N LEU A 208 21.76 11.56 23.62
CA LEU A 208 22.81 12.60 23.62
C LEU A 208 22.27 14.03 23.54
N HIS A 209 21.06 14.21 23.01
CA HIS A 209 20.42 15.53 22.85
C HIS A 209 19.33 15.78 23.92
N ASP A 210 19.08 17.06 24.26
CA ASP A 210 18.05 17.48 25.21
C ASP A 210 16.72 17.91 24.56
N ASP A 211 16.58 17.61 23.27
CA ASP A 211 15.34 17.64 22.48
C ASP A 211 14.83 16.21 22.20
N ASP A 212 13.59 16.09 21.73
CA ASP A 212 13.01 14.83 21.21
C ASP A 212 12.07 15.16 20.04
N PRO A 213 12.61 15.57 18.87
CA PRO A 213 11.81 16.16 17.78
C PRO A 213 10.95 15.15 17.02
N TYR A 214 11.13 13.85 17.27
CA TYR A 214 10.32 12.76 16.70
C TYR A 214 9.42 12.08 17.75
N GLU A 215 9.29 12.69 18.93
CA GLU A 215 8.42 12.23 20.03
C GLU A 215 8.66 10.77 20.50
N ILE A 216 9.86 10.21 20.26
CA ILE A 216 10.24 8.82 20.56
C ILE A 216 9.93 8.46 22.02
N GLY A 217 10.18 9.38 22.95
CA GLY A 217 9.89 9.17 24.36
C GLY A 217 8.39 9.13 24.69
N LEU A 218 7.55 9.86 23.94
CA LEU A 218 6.10 9.83 24.12
C LEU A 218 5.52 8.50 23.62
N SER A 219 5.87 8.07 22.41
CA SER A 219 5.41 6.79 21.87
C SER A 219 5.81 5.61 22.75
N ILE A 220 7.08 5.57 23.19
CA ILE A 220 7.52 4.53 24.14
C ILE A 220 6.69 4.56 25.44
N SER A 221 6.30 5.74 25.93
CA SER A 221 5.68 5.90 27.25
C SER A 221 4.16 5.70 27.28
N ASN A 222 3.49 5.96 26.15
CA ASN A 222 2.05 6.00 26.05
C ASN A 222 1.46 4.88 25.16
N GLU A 223 2.21 4.36 24.18
CA GLU A 223 1.81 3.23 23.33
C GLU A 223 2.60 1.96 23.72
N LEU A 224 3.91 1.96 23.46
CA LEU A 224 4.76 0.78 23.58
C LEU A 224 4.79 0.18 24.99
N TYR A 225 5.09 0.99 26.00
CA TYR A 225 5.31 0.47 27.35
C TYR A 225 4.02 -0.06 28.00
N PRO A 226 2.84 0.59 27.88
CA PRO A 226 1.58 -0.01 28.26
C PRO A 226 1.36 -1.39 27.61
N ASP A 227 1.48 -1.47 26.30
CA ASP A 227 1.02 -2.62 25.51
C ASP A 227 2.19 -3.51 25.04
N ALA A 228 3.32 -3.44 25.74
CA ALA A 228 4.57 -4.13 25.40
C ALA A 228 4.46 -5.66 25.27
N ILE A 229 3.44 -6.28 25.92
CA ILE A 229 3.15 -7.71 25.75
C ILE A 229 2.61 -7.94 24.35
N ASP A 230 1.69 -7.10 23.92
CA ASP A 230 0.96 -7.23 22.68
C ASP A 230 1.95 -6.91 21.54
N TYR A 231 2.79 -5.87 21.65
CA TYR A 231 3.91 -5.64 20.72
C TYR A 231 4.90 -6.83 20.66
N PHE A 232 5.23 -7.45 21.80
CA PHE A 232 6.09 -8.64 21.81
C PHE A 232 5.45 -9.87 21.14
N LEU A 233 4.13 -10.00 21.22
CA LEU A 233 3.37 -11.10 20.62
C LEU A 233 3.01 -10.85 19.15
N GLY A 234 3.18 -9.63 18.64
CA GLY A 234 2.65 -9.22 17.34
C GLY A 234 1.13 -8.95 17.36
N GLU A 235 0.58 -8.68 18.55
CA GLU A 235 -0.84 -8.43 18.82
C GLU A 235 -1.17 -6.94 19.04
N ALA A 236 -0.15 -6.07 19.17
CA ALA A 236 -0.33 -4.61 19.14
C ALA A 236 -0.14 -4.10 17.71
N GLY A 237 -0.88 -3.04 17.36
CA GLY A 237 -1.14 -2.71 15.96
C GLY A 237 -2.44 -3.35 15.47
N GLY A 238 -3.52 -3.14 16.24
CA GLY A 238 -4.82 -3.03 15.57
C GLY A 238 -4.76 -1.71 14.81
N ASP A 239 -4.61 -1.81 13.49
CA ASP A 239 -4.09 -0.78 12.60
C ASP A 239 -2.56 -0.53 12.77
N GLU A 240 -1.82 -0.46 11.64
CA GLU A 240 -0.45 0.09 11.43
C GLU A 240 0.82 -0.82 11.36
N MET A 241 1.28 -1.03 10.11
CA MET A 241 2.64 -1.05 9.53
C MET A 241 3.41 -2.38 9.34
N ASP A 242 3.30 -2.87 8.10
CA ASP A 242 4.34 -3.25 7.13
C ASP A 242 5.82 -3.33 7.58
N SER A 243 6.49 -4.40 7.13
CA SER A 243 7.88 -4.31 6.70
C SER A 243 8.20 -5.35 5.61
N ASP A 244 8.31 -4.89 4.36
CA ASP A 244 8.95 -5.69 3.30
C ASP A 244 10.48 -5.72 3.50
N ASP A 245 11.05 -6.92 3.33
CA ASP A 245 12.49 -7.20 3.38
C ASP A 245 13.09 -7.09 1.96
N GLU A 246 13.91 -6.07 1.70
CA GLU A 246 14.91 -6.02 0.62
C GLU A 246 16.19 -5.34 1.15
N GLU A 247 17.42 -5.77 0.88
CA GLU A 247 17.99 -6.92 0.15
C GLU A 247 19.40 -7.15 0.72
N ASP A 248 19.97 -8.36 0.59
CA ASP A 248 21.40 -8.62 0.77
C ASP A 248 21.90 -9.43 -0.45
N ASP A 249 22.67 -8.80 -1.34
CA ASP A 249 23.94 -9.37 -1.84
C ASP A 249 24.79 -8.31 -2.58
N ASP A 250 26.08 -8.26 -2.22
CA ASP A 250 27.10 -7.35 -2.76
C ASP A 250 27.49 -7.66 -4.22
N ASP A 251 28.01 -6.65 -4.95
CA ASP A 251 29.40 -6.74 -5.48
C ASP A 251 29.92 -5.43 -6.14
N ASP A 252 30.84 -4.79 -5.41
CA ASP A 252 32.11 -4.20 -5.84
C ASP A 252 32.25 -3.18 -7.02
N ALA A 253 32.87 -2.05 -6.63
CA ALA A 253 33.97 -1.33 -7.32
C ALA A 253 33.71 -0.50 -8.60
N ASP A 254 33.79 0.83 -8.47
CA ASP A 254 35.11 1.49 -8.61
C ASP A 254 35.15 2.93 -8.03
N GLU A 255 36.26 3.26 -7.36
CA GLU A 255 36.53 4.51 -6.64
C GLU A 255 36.85 5.68 -7.60
N ILE A 256 36.10 6.79 -7.54
CA ILE A 256 36.44 8.04 -8.24
C ILE A 256 36.43 9.24 -7.28
N ASP A 257 37.63 9.60 -6.83
CA ASP A 257 37.94 10.81 -6.07
C ASP A 257 37.65 12.09 -6.87
N LEU A 258 36.98 13.05 -6.24
CA LEU A 258 36.64 14.36 -6.78
C LEU A 258 37.59 15.42 -6.17
N GLU A 259 38.39 16.12 -6.99
CA GLU A 259 38.32 17.60 -7.10
C GLU A 259 39.34 18.31 -8.03
N GLN A 260 38.81 19.33 -8.74
CA GLN A 260 39.46 20.60 -9.17
C GLN A 260 40.41 20.68 -10.41
N PRO A 261 40.51 21.88 -11.09
CA PRO A 261 40.62 21.90 -12.56
C PRO A 261 41.72 22.77 -13.25
N LYS A 262 42.02 22.42 -14.53
CA LYS A 262 42.71 23.21 -15.62
C LYS A 262 44.25 23.44 -15.45
N PRO A 263 45.05 23.82 -16.51
CA PRO A 263 44.74 24.13 -17.92
C PRO A 263 45.66 23.47 -19.02
N LYS A 264 45.41 23.83 -20.29
CA LYS A 264 46.04 23.35 -21.56
C LYS A 264 47.53 23.75 -21.78
N LYS A 265 48.38 22.86 -22.36
CA LYS A 265 48.94 22.97 -23.75
C LYS A 265 50.10 21.98 -24.15
N ARG A 266 49.87 21.30 -25.29
CA ARG A 266 50.78 21.05 -26.45
C ARG A 266 52.17 20.35 -26.29
N LYS A 267 52.21 19.20 -26.97
CA LYS A 267 53.11 18.80 -28.10
C LYS A 267 54.36 17.93 -27.87
N ASN A 268 54.34 16.86 -28.67
CA ASN A 268 55.41 16.32 -29.54
C ASN A 268 56.32 15.18 -29.04
N ILE A 269 56.23 14.04 -29.75
CA ILE A 269 57.35 13.30 -30.44
C ILE A 269 58.43 12.71 -29.49
N GLN A 270 58.78 11.41 -29.50
CA GLN A 270 58.97 10.51 -30.65
C GLN A 270 58.88 9.01 -30.29
N ARG A 271 58.60 8.21 -31.33
CA ARG A 271 58.77 6.76 -31.49
C ARG A 271 59.95 6.12 -30.72
N HIS A 272 59.80 4.83 -30.37
CA HIS A 272 60.68 3.79 -30.95
C HIS A 272 60.01 2.40 -31.05
N HIS A 273 60.18 1.74 -32.20
CA HIS A 273 59.78 0.34 -32.43
C HIS A 273 60.73 -0.64 -31.71
N HIS A 274 60.25 -1.84 -31.36
CA HIS A 274 60.71 -3.06 -32.05
C HIS A 274 59.73 -4.24 -31.98
N ARG A 275 59.76 -5.08 -33.02
CA ARG A 275 58.93 -6.29 -33.25
C ARG A 275 59.60 -7.53 -32.64
N LYS A 276 58.82 -8.56 -32.27
CA LYS A 276 58.71 -9.85 -33.00
C LYS A 276 57.89 -10.92 -32.26
N ALA A 277 56.98 -11.55 -33.00
CA ALA A 277 56.52 -12.94 -32.82
C ALA A 277 57.32 -13.85 -33.81
N PRO A 278 57.08 -15.17 -33.97
CA PRO A 278 56.11 -16.06 -33.31
C PRO A 278 56.67 -17.43 -32.85
N GLY A 279 55.83 -18.31 -32.29
CA GLY A 279 56.14 -19.75 -32.16
C GLY A 279 55.08 -20.56 -31.41
N ARG A 280 54.47 -21.56 -32.07
CA ARG A 280 53.66 -22.64 -31.48
C ARG A 280 54.34 -23.97 -31.87
N PRO A 281 54.36 -25.00 -31.01
CA PRO A 281 53.50 -26.15 -31.28
C PRO A 281 52.91 -26.85 -30.04
N VAL A 282 51.94 -27.74 -30.29
CA VAL A 282 51.33 -28.76 -29.41
C VAL A 282 51.80 -30.15 -29.91
N PRO A 283 51.79 -31.29 -29.15
CA PRO A 283 50.57 -31.89 -28.57
C PRO A 283 50.74 -32.79 -27.32
N PHE A 284 49.70 -33.60 -27.03
CA PHE A 284 49.45 -34.56 -25.94
C PHE A 284 49.01 -33.97 -24.59
N SER A 285 48.19 -34.62 -23.75
CA SER A 285 47.07 -35.59 -23.89
C SER A 285 46.82 -36.19 -22.50
N LEU A 286 45.59 -36.15 -21.95
CA LEU A 286 44.99 -37.20 -21.09
C LEU A 286 43.58 -36.80 -20.60
N VAL A 287 42.66 -37.77 -20.62
CA VAL A 287 41.20 -37.76 -20.33
C VAL A 287 40.82 -39.24 -20.11
N PRO A 288 39.73 -39.67 -19.42
CA PRO A 288 38.98 -39.17 -18.25
C PRO A 288 39.17 -40.15 -17.04
N PRO A 289 38.21 -40.50 -16.13
CA PRO A 289 36.94 -41.19 -16.45
C PRO A 289 35.68 -40.88 -15.59
N SER A 290 34.53 -41.37 -16.06
CA SER A 290 33.24 -41.62 -15.34
C SER A 290 32.97 -43.16 -15.32
N PRO A 291 31.82 -43.71 -14.87
CA PRO A 291 30.76 -43.21 -13.98
C PRO A 291 30.79 -43.97 -12.62
N PRO A 292 29.99 -45.01 -12.22
CA PRO A 292 28.85 -45.75 -12.81
C PRO A 292 27.51 -45.62 -12.01
N MET A 293 26.48 -46.39 -12.41
CA MET A 293 25.23 -46.69 -11.68
C MET A 293 25.12 -48.19 -11.30
N LEU A 294 24.02 -48.55 -10.59
CA LEU A 294 23.17 -49.76 -10.70
C LEU A 294 23.13 -50.82 -9.56
N ALA A 295 21.90 -51.01 -9.05
CA ALA A 295 21.18 -52.27 -8.72
C ALA A 295 21.56 -53.18 -7.51
N GLY A 296 20.54 -53.64 -6.78
CA GLY A 296 20.57 -54.79 -5.86
C GLY A 296 19.37 -54.85 -4.88
N LEU A 297 18.64 -55.98 -4.82
CA LEU A 297 17.38 -56.18 -4.05
C LEU A 297 17.56 -57.26 -2.94
N VAL A 298 16.53 -57.51 -2.09
CA VAL A 298 16.26 -58.76 -1.30
C VAL A 298 17.10 -58.93 0.01
N VAL A 299 16.61 -59.27 1.24
CA VAL A 299 15.23 -59.58 1.75
C VAL A 299 15.12 -59.79 3.31
N LEU A 300 13.89 -59.87 3.85
CA LEU A 300 13.36 -60.41 5.15
C LEU A 300 13.83 -59.92 6.54
N SER A 301 12.86 -59.51 7.38
CA SER A 301 12.47 -60.16 8.67
C SER A 301 11.31 -59.39 9.36
N THR A 302 10.03 -59.72 9.16
CA THR A 302 9.16 -60.64 9.95
C THR A 302 8.87 -60.33 11.44
N LEU A 303 7.57 -60.18 11.76
CA LEU A 303 6.86 -60.46 13.04
C LEU A 303 7.21 -59.60 14.29
N SER A 304 6.36 -59.42 15.33
CA SER A 304 4.89 -59.46 15.48
C SER A 304 4.47 -59.04 16.91
N LEU A 305 3.22 -58.61 17.08
CA LEU A 305 2.35 -58.70 18.28
C LEU A 305 2.84 -58.24 19.70
N ALA A 306 2.15 -57.20 20.18
CA ALA A 306 1.18 -57.23 21.31
C ALA A 306 1.60 -57.12 22.80
N VAL A 307 0.55 -56.90 23.62
CA VAL A 307 0.44 -56.92 25.10
C VAL A 307 0.87 -55.59 25.79
N ASN A 308 -0.03 -54.70 26.27
CA ASN A 308 -1.19 -54.77 27.19
C ASN A 308 -0.84 -54.39 28.65
N GLY A 309 -1.69 -53.59 29.31
CA GLY A 309 -1.49 -53.03 30.66
C GLY A 309 -2.02 -51.60 30.73
N GLN A 310 -3.33 -51.32 30.80
CA GLN A 310 -4.37 -51.83 31.71
C GLN A 310 -4.24 -51.32 33.16
N SER A 311 -4.98 -50.25 33.46
CA SER A 311 -5.79 -50.06 34.68
C SER A 311 -6.76 -48.90 34.40
N SER A 312 -8.06 -49.15 34.16
CA SER A 312 -9.11 -49.43 35.15
C SER A 312 -9.41 -48.21 36.04
N SER A 313 -10.65 -47.71 36.16
CA SER A 313 -11.94 -48.31 35.74
C SER A 313 -13.11 -47.32 35.90
N SER A 314 -14.16 -47.50 35.08
CA SER A 314 -15.61 -47.37 35.42
C SER A 314 -16.14 -46.06 36.06
N SER A 315 -17.32 -45.53 35.76
CA SER A 315 -18.51 -46.04 35.03
C SER A 315 -19.41 -44.80 34.76
N SER A 316 -19.92 -44.59 33.54
CA SER A 316 -21.28 -44.98 33.10
C SER A 316 -22.42 -44.46 34.01
N SER A 317 -23.51 -43.83 33.53
CA SER A 317 -24.13 -43.90 32.21
C SER A 317 -25.32 -42.92 32.05
N SER A 318 -25.62 -42.49 30.80
CA SER A 318 -26.97 -42.31 30.18
C SER A 318 -28.14 -41.61 30.91
N ALA A 319 -29.09 -40.91 30.27
CA ALA A 319 -29.26 -40.37 28.92
C ALA A 319 -30.62 -39.61 28.84
N ALA A 320 -30.80 -38.78 27.81
CA ALA A 320 -32.07 -38.44 27.14
C ALA A 320 -33.25 -37.75 27.89
N ALA A 321 -33.45 -36.47 27.52
CA ALA A 321 -34.66 -35.91 26.88
C ALA A 321 -35.97 -35.54 27.65
N ALA A 322 -36.60 -34.49 27.09
CA ALA A 322 -38.04 -34.12 27.08
C ALA A 322 -38.62 -33.09 28.09
N ALA A 323 -38.81 -31.86 27.55
CA ALA A 323 -39.93 -30.91 27.67
C ALA A 323 -40.90 -30.89 28.89
N GLY A 324 -41.20 -29.67 29.37
CA GLY A 324 -42.37 -29.35 30.21
C GLY A 324 -42.50 -27.84 30.52
N SER A 325 -43.68 -27.24 30.34
CA SER A 325 -43.90 -25.78 30.38
C SER A 325 -44.50 -25.25 31.70
N SER A 326 -44.41 -23.92 31.91
CA SER A 326 -45.50 -22.98 32.31
C SER A 326 -45.30 -22.03 33.52
N VAL A 327 -45.47 -20.71 33.25
CA VAL A 327 -46.30 -19.71 33.99
C VAL A 327 -45.91 -19.29 35.43
N SER A 328 -45.96 -18.02 35.91
CA SER A 328 -46.01 -16.64 35.36
C SER A 328 -45.94 -15.60 36.52
N SER A 329 -45.64 -14.32 36.20
CA SER A 329 -45.94 -13.07 36.97
C SER A 329 -45.14 -12.77 38.27
N SER A 330 -44.89 -11.51 38.69
CA SER A 330 -44.83 -10.18 38.02
C SER A 330 -44.41 -9.08 39.00
N SER A 331 -43.47 -8.19 38.66
CA SER A 331 -43.46 -6.74 39.01
C SER A 331 -42.15 -6.06 38.58
N ALA A 332 -42.23 -4.86 37.98
CA ALA A 332 -41.07 -4.13 37.46
C ALA A 332 -40.51 -3.10 38.47
N ALA A 333 -39.18 -2.86 38.42
CA ALA A 333 -38.56 -1.54 38.23
C ALA A 333 -37.10 -1.49 38.74
N ALA A 334 -36.13 -1.34 37.82
CA ALA A 334 -34.91 -0.53 37.96
C ALA A 334 -34.00 -0.78 36.74
N SER A 335 -33.65 0.27 36.00
CA SER A 335 -32.81 0.21 34.81
C SER A 335 -31.32 0.26 35.16
N THR A 336 -30.59 -0.82 34.88
CA THR A 336 -29.12 -0.82 34.78
C THR A 336 -28.74 -0.99 33.31
N HIS A 337 -28.05 -0.02 32.73
CA HIS A 337 -27.48 -0.14 31.39
C HIS A 337 -26.29 -1.10 31.43
N THR A 338 -26.55 -2.38 31.14
CA THR A 338 -25.54 -3.33 30.69
C THR A 338 -25.08 -2.96 29.28
N GLY A 339 -23.85 -3.31 28.93
CA GLY A 339 -23.16 -2.81 27.75
C GLY A 339 -23.94 -2.89 26.44
N THR A 340 -23.70 -1.92 25.57
CA THR A 340 -23.96 -2.01 24.15
C THR A 340 -23.40 -3.34 23.65
N GLN A 341 -24.29 -4.22 23.18
CA GLN A 341 -23.86 -5.39 22.44
C GLN A 341 -23.08 -4.90 21.23
N ALA A 342 -21.93 -5.51 20.95
CA ALA A 342 -21.39 -5.45 19.60
C ALA A 342 -22.50 -5.91 18.65
N THR A 343 -22.79 -5.09 17.64
CA THR A 343 -23.65 -5.52 16.54
C THR A 343 -22.94 -6.71 15.91
N ALA A 344 -23.44 -7.92 16.15
CA ALA A 344 -22.85 -9.11 15.54
C ALA A 344 -22.94 -8.94 14.02
N LEU A 345 -21.78 -8.78 13.37
CA LEU A 345 -21.68 -8.69 11.92
C LEU A 345 -22.26 -9.98 11.34
N THR A 346 -23.47 -9.90 10.78
CA THR A 346 -24.12 -11.03 10.13
C THR A 346 -23.62 -11.15 8.70
N PHE A 347 -22.32 -11.40 8.53
CA PHE A 347 -21.83 -11.96 7.28
C PHE A 347 -22.43 -13.36 7.14
N SER A 348 -23.20 -13.57 6.07
CA SER A 348 -23.61 -14.91 5.70
C SER A 348 -22.44 -15.54 4.94
N LEU A 349 -21.68 -16.42 5.60
CA LEU A 349 -20.73 -17.37 5.01
C LEU A 349 -21.47 -18.36 4.09
N ALA A 350 -22.19 -17.87 3.08
CA ALA A 350 -23.12 -18.64 2.24
C ALA A 350 -22.35 -19.67 1.40
N THR A 351 -21.16 -19.30 0.93
CA THR A 351 -20.09 -20.21 0.48
C THR A 351 -18.74 -19.59 0.81
N THR A 352 -17.95 -20.25 1.66
CA THR A 352 -16.49 -20.11 1.60
C THR A 352 -15.95 -21.12 0.58
N ASN A 353 -14.76 -20.89 0.05
CA ASN A 353 -13.99 -21.98 -0.55
C ASN A 353 -13.80 -23.09 0.51
N PRO A 354 -14.07 -24.38 0.23
CA PRO A 354 -13.85 -25.47 1.19
C PRO A 354 -12.41 -25.60 1.70
N THR A 355 -11.44 -25.01 1.01
CA THR A 355 -10.02 -24.93 1.43
C THR A 355 -9.59 -23.55 1.93
N ALA A 356 -10.52 -22.59 2.08
CA ALA A 356 -10.20 -21.28 2.67
C ALA A 356 -9.62 -21.45 4.08
N VAL A 357 -8.55 -20.71 4.38
CA VAL A 357 -8.12 -20.57 5.78
C VAL A 357 -9.20 -19.80 6.56
N PRO A 358 -9.34 -20.02 7.89
CA PRO A 358 -10.35 -19.32 8.67
C PRO A 358 -10.15 -17.80 8.61
N LEU A 359 -11.22 -17.03 8.41
CA LEU A 359 -11.14 -15.56 8.31
C LEU A 359 -10.41 -14.90 9.50
N ALA A 360 -10.52 -15.51 10.69
CA ALA A 360 -9.84 -15.07 11.91
C ALA A 360 -8.34 -15.42 11.99
N SER A 361 -7.74 -16.11 11.01
CA SER A 361 -6.29 -16.25 10.87
C SER A 361 -5.68 -15.31 9.83
N ILE A 362 -6.49 -14.76 8.92
CA ILE A 362 -6.04 -13.75 7.96
C ILE A 362 -5.88 -12.43 8.70
N THR A 363 -4.64 -12.08 9.03
CA THR A 363 -4.24 -10.94 9.85
C THR A 363 -2.84 -10.49 9.46
N ALA A 364 -2.55 -9.19 9.59
CA ALA A 364 -1.18 -8.67 9.59
C ALA A 364 -0.25 -9.57 10.42
N ASN A 365 0.87 -9.97 9.83
CA ASN A 365 1.87 -10.89 10.41
C ASN A 365 1.42 -12.35 10.58
N GLU A 366 0.46 -12.87 9.80
CA GLU A 366 0.30 -14.33 9.74
C GLU A 366 1.57 -15.00 9.19
N THR A 367 1.84 -16.24 9.59
CA THR A 367 3.03 -16.94 9.10
C THR A 367 2.80 -17.37 7.65
N THR A 368 3.49 -16.71 6.72
CA THR A 368 3.29 -16.93 5.28
C THR A 368 3.37 -18.40 4.90
N PHE A 369 2.43 -18.83 4.05
CA PHE A 369 2.41 -20.21 3.59
C PHE A 369 3.50 -20.44 2.55
N ALA A 370 3.91 -21.70 2.39
CA ALA A 370 4.88 -22.05 1.36
C ALA A 370 4.32 -21.73 -0.03
N THR A 371 5.01 -20.86 -0.77
CA THR A 371 4.64 -20.46 -2.13
C THR A 371 4.46 -21.69 -3.03
N ILE A 372 3.40 -21.67 -3.84
CA ILE A 372 3.11 -22.78 -4.76
C ILE A 372 3.83 -22.57 -6.09
N PRO A 373 4.26 -23.64 -6.79
CA PRO A 373 4.70 -23.53 -8.16
C PRO A 373 3.54 -23.05 -9.05
N LEU A 374 3.87 -22.36 -10.15
CA LEU A 374 2.89 -21.95 -11.16
C LEU A 374 2.03 -23.14 -11.65
N PRO A 375 0.72 -22.92 -11.90
CA PRO A 375 -0.21 -23.98 -12.30
C PRO A 375 0.15 -24.64 -13.64
N SER A 376 0.75 -23.86 -14.54
CA SER A 376 1.49 -24.37 -15.69
C SER A 376 2.81 -23.58 -15.83
N THR A 377 3.52 -23.75 -16.95
CA THR A 377 4.65 -22.87 -17.25
C THR A 377 4.67 -22.64 -18.74
N ALA A 378 4.45 -21.39 -19.15
CA ALA A 378 4.60 -20.93 -20.51
C ALA A 378 5.94 -21.41 -21.10
N THR A 379 5.89 -22.20 -22.18
CA THR A 379 7.11 -22.58 -22.91
C THR A 379 7.54 -21.45 -23.84
N PRO A 380 8.83 -21.07 -23.90
CA PRO A 380 9.32 -20.06 -24.84
C PRO A 380 8.90 -20.38 -26.28
N GLY A 381 8.36 -19.39 -26.98
CA GLY A 381 7.74 -19.56 -28.30
C GLY A 381 6.29 -20.08 -28.31
N ALA A 382 5.65 -20.27 -27.15
CA ALA A 382 4.20 -20.45 -27.07
C ALA A 382 3.46 -19.18 -27.52
N THR A 383 2.25 -19.34 -28.07
CA THR A 383 1.39 -18.23 -28.49
C THR A 383 0.13 -18.22 -27.65
N ASN A 384 -0.28 -17.05 -27.17
CA ASN A 384 -1.55 -16.89 -26.45
C ASN A 384 -2.72 -17.30 -27.35
N THR A 385 -3.51 -18.29 -26.92
CA THR A 385 -4.64 -18.85 -27.70
C THR A 385 -5.93 -18.08 -27.52
N PHE A 386 -6.04 -17.22 -26.51
CA PHE A 386 -7.19 -16.33 -26.28
C PHE A 386 -7.13 -15.07 -27.15
N ILE A 387 -5.94 -14.71 -27.64
CA ILE A 387 -5.68 -13.46 -28.37
C ILE A 387 -5.34 -13.75 -29.83
N SER A 388 -6.23 -13.34 -30.75
CA SER A 388 -5.99 -13.52 -32.17
C SER A 388 -4.79 -12.68 -32.63
N GLY A 389 -3.85 -13.31 -33.34
CA GLY A 389 -2.65 -12.64 -33.86
C GLY A 389 -1.54 -12.40 -32.84
N ALA A 390 -1.67 -12.89 -31.59
CA ALA A 390 -0.65 -12.76 -30.57
C ALA A 390 0.74 -13.26 -31.06
N PRO A 391 1.80 -12.46 -30.87
CA PRO A 391 3.18 -12.91 -31.03
C PRO A 391 3.49 -14.16 -30.18
N ALA A 392 4.53 -14.88 -30.60
CA ALA A 392 5.09 -15.96 -29.81
C ALA A 392 5.92 -15.38 -28.66
N LEU A 393 5.77 -15.94 -27.46
CA LEU A 393 6.44 -15.48 -26.25
C LEU A 393 7.97 -15.45 -26.42
N PRO A 394 8.61 -14.31 -26.08
CA PRO A 394 10.04 -14.23 -25.80
C PRO A 394 10.53 -15.27 -24.78
N ASP A 395 11.85 -15.45 -24.74
CA ASP A 395 12.50 -16.25 -23.70
C ASP A 395 12.67 -15.40 -22.43
N ALA A 396 11.88 -15.67 -21.39
CA ALA A 396 11.95 -14.95 -20.12
C ALA A 396 13.35 -15.01 -19.47
N SER A 397 14.16 -16.04 -19.77
CA SER A 397 15.54 -16.13 -19.27
C SER A 397 16.53 -15.18 -19.98
N SER A 398 16.06 -14.44 -20.99
CA SER A 398 16.84 -13.38 -21.66
C SER A 398 16.70 -11.99 -21.04
N ILE A 399 15.82 -11.82 -20.04
CA ILE A 399 15.71 -10.59 -19.25
C ILE A 399 16.99 -10.45 -18.40
N VAL A 400 17.65 -9.30 -18.54
CA VAL A 400 18.86 -8.94 -17.78
C VAL A 400 18.52 -7.70 -16.97
N SER A 401 18.45 -7.82 -15.64
CA SER A 401 18.03 -6.75 -14.72
C SER A 401 18.76 -5.43 -14.96
N SER A 402 20.09 -5.47 -15.16
CA SER A 402 20.93 -4.29 -15.44
C SER A 402 20.70 -3.61 -16.81
N SER A 403 19.76 -4.10 -17.62
CA SER A 403 19.28 -3.42 -18.84
C SER A 403 18.05 -2.52 -18.60
N TYR A 404 17.57 -2.46 -17.35
CA TYR A 404 16.42 -1.70 -16.90
C TYR A 404 16.82 -0.76 -15.75
N PRO A 405 15.95 0.19 -15.34
CA PRO A 405 16.19 1.01 -14.16
C PRO A 405 16.33 0.17 -12.88
N THR A 406 16.85 0.77 -11.82
CA THR A 406 16.81 0.16 -10.48
C THR A 406 15.37 -0.17 -10.10
N TRP A 407 15.17 -1.32 -9.47
CA TRP A 407 13.87 -1.73 -8.96
C TRP A 407 13.40 -0.76 -7.86
N ASP A 408 12.08 -0.57 -7.80
CA ASP A 408 11.37 0.27 -6.83
C ASP A 408 11.92 1.69 -6.63
N LYS A 409 12.50 2.25 -7.70
CA LYS A 409 12.95 3.64 -7.77
C LYS A 409 12.51 4.28 -9.07
N VAL A 410 12.15 5.57 -8.98
CA VAL A 410 11.71 6.37 -10.13
C VAL A 410 12.78 6.35 -11.23
N PRO A 411 12.48 5.90 -12.46
CA PRO A 411 13.47 5.76 -13.51
C PRO A 411 14.15 7.08 -13.89
N PRO A 412 15.46 7.07 -14.21
CA PRO A 412 16.17 8.25 -14.65
C PRO A 412 15.66 8.73 -16.02
N THR A 413 15.49 10.05 -16.16
CA THR A 413 14.87 10.66 -17.34
C THR A 413 15.84 10.90 -18.51
N ASP A 414 17.14 10.68 -18.33
CA ASP A 414 18.20 11.01 -19.29
C ASP A 414 18.58 9.86 -20.25
N SER A 415 17.96 8.68 -20.11
CA SER A 415 18.20 7.54 -20.99
C SER A 415 17.74 7.82 -22.44
N PRO A 416 18.41 7.23 -23.46
CA PRO A 416 17.98 7.34 -24.85
C PRO A 416 16.52 6.92 -25.11
N GLU A 417 16.05 5.91 -24.37
CA GLU A 417 14.67 5.40 -24.41
C GLU A 417 13.69 6.45 -23.90
N VAL A 418 13.92 7.02 -22.72
CA VAL A 418 13.04 8.05 -22.14
C VAL A 418 13.04 9.31 -23.00
N GLN A 419 14.19 9.72 -23.52
CA GLN A 419 14.27 10.85 -24.45
C GLN A 419 13.52 10.60 -25.77
N ALA A 420 13.43 9.34 -26.24
CA ALA A 420 12.59 8.98 -27.38
C ALA A 420 11.09 9.04 -27.03
N TRP A 421 10.67 8.49 -25.89
CA TRP A 421 9.26 8.55 -25.46
C TRP A 421 8.79 9.99 -25.19
N ILE A 422 9.64 10.85 -24.63
CA ILE A 422 9.38 12.30 -24.50
C ILE A 422 9.17 12.92 -25.89
N ALA A 423 9.98 12.57 -26.89
CA ALA A 423 9.82 13.07 -28.25
C ALA A 423 8.52 12.55 -28.91
N GLU A 424 8.13 11.31 -28.66
CA GLU A 424 6.89 10.70 -29.15
C GLU A 424 5.65 11.37 -28.53
N VAL A 425 5.63 11.55 -27.20
CA VAL A 425 4.57 12.27 -26.48
C VAL A 425 4.41 13.69 -27.02
N ASN A 426 5.52 14.42 -27.19
CA ASN A 426 5.49 15.76 -27.80
C ASN A 426 5.00 15.74 -29.27
N ALA A 427 5.28 14.68 -30.02
CA ALA A 427 4.85 14.54 -31.41
C ALA A 427 3.34 14.26 -31.57
N THR A 428 2.64 13.81 -30.52
CA THR A 428 1.17 13.63 -30.55
C THR A 428 0.41 14.94 -30.75
N GLY A 429 0.99 16.08 -30.32
CA GLY A 429 0.33 17.37 -30.30
C GLY A 429 -0.75 17.54 -29.22
N LEU A 430 -0.89 16.58 -28.29
CA LEU A 430 -1.75 16.72 -27.13
C LEU A 430 -1.20 17.78 -26.17
N VAL A 431 -2.09 18.63 -25.66
CA VAL A 431 -1.72 19.70 -24.73
C VAL A 431 -1.69 19.14 -23.31
N ILE A 432 -0.49 18.97 -22.75
CA ILE A 432 -0.29 18.59 -21.35
C ILE A 432 -0.42 19.85 -20.48
N PRO A 433 -1.41 19.93 -19.57
CA PRO A 433 -1.58 21.08 -18.67
C PRO A 433 -0.35 21.32 -17.80
N GLN A 434 -0.02 22.59 -17.60
CA GLN A 434 1.07 23.00 -16.70
C GLN A 434 0.52 23.10 -15.27
N LEU A 435 0.43 21.94 -14.62
CA LEU A 435 0.05 21.80 -13.22
C LEU A 435 1.31 21.62 -12.37
N SER A 436 1.36 22.23 -11.20
CA SER A 436 2.46 22.03 -10.24
C SER A 436 2.41 20.60 -9.67
N GLN A 437 3.59 20.04 -9.41
CA GLN A 437 3.72 18.80 -8.65
C GLN A 437 3.10 18.93 -7.26
N THR A 438 2.54 17.84 -6.77
CA THR A 438 2.08 17.66 -5.38
C THR A 438 3.22 17.19 -4.49
N SER A 439 3.07 17.38 -3.18
CA SER A 439 3.93 16.74 -2.16
C SER A 439 3.38 15.36 -1.81
N LEU A 440 4.21 14.49 -1.23
CA LEU A 440 3.73 13.23 -0.63
C LEU A 440 2.81 13.49 0.58
N GLY A 441 2.08 12.48 1.05
CA GLY A 441 1.09 12.63 2.14
C GLY A 441 -0.30 13.09 1.68
N GLY A 442 -0.62 12.86 0.40
CA GLY A 442 -1.98 12.93 -0.13
C GLY A 442 -2.68 14.30 -0.01
N CYS A 443 -4.01 14.29 0.00
CA CYS A 443 -4.83 15.51 0.01
C CYS A 443 -4.59 16.44 1.22
N PRO A 444 -4.38 15.94 2.45
CA PRO A 444 -4.11 16.79 3.61
C PRO A 444 -2.85 17.64 3.45
N ASN A 445 -1.78 17.09 2.85
CA ASN A 445 -0.55 17.85 2.62
C ASN A 445 -0.62 18.75 1.36
N ASN A 446 -1.68 18.62 0.56
CA ASN A 446 -1.84 19.30 -0.73
C ASN A 446 -3.11 20.15 -0.82
N THR A 447 -3.52 20.80 0.29
CA THR A 447 -4.79 21.53 0.41
C THR A 447 -5.11 22.47 -0.75
N ALA A 448 -4.13 23.21 -1.28
CA ALA A 448 -4.32 24.10 -2.41
C ALA A 448 -4.61 23.34 -3.73
N ALA A 449 -3.89 22.26 -4.01
CA ALA A 449 -4.11 21.43 -5.21
C ALA A 449 -5.38 20.57 -5.09
N ALA A 450 -5.77 20.18 -3.88
CA ALA A 450 -7.04 19.50 -3.60
C ALA A 450 -8.25 20.44 -3.77
N ALA A 451 -8.09 21.74 -3.49
CA ALA A 451 -9.12 22.76 -3.73
C ALA A 451 -9.22 23.20 -5.20
N ASP A 452 -8.17 23.00 -6.02
CA ASP A 452 -8.18 23.34 -7.44
C ASP A 452 -9.00 22.34 -8.26
N THR A 453 -10.29 22.65 -8.43
CA THR A 453 -11.20 21.87 -9.30
C THR A 453 -10.76 21.82 -10.77
N THR A 454 -9.88 22.71 -11.23
CA THR A 454 -9.41 22.73 -12.64
C THR A 454 -8.34 21.68 -12.93
N ARG A 455 -7.58 21.26 -11.90
CA ARG A 455 -6.62 20.14 -11.93
C ARG A 455 -7.29 18.79 -12.20
N CYS A 456 -8.56 18.65 -11.80
CA CYS A 456 -9.35 17.42 -11.85
C CYS A 456 -8.66 16.20 -11.21
N TRP A 457 -8.31 16.35 -9.93
CA TRP A 457 -7.57 15.34 -9.21
C TRP A 457 -8.51 14.22 -8.70
N TRP A 458 -8.38 13.01 -9.24
CA TRP A 458 -9.28 11.89 -8.91
C TRP A 458 -9.20 11.49 -7.43
N TYR A 459 -7.97 11.28 -6.93
CA TYR A 459 -7.68 10.91 -5.55
C TYR A 459 -8.46 11.78 -4.55
N CYS A 460 -8.30 13.11 -4.63
CA CYS A 460 -8.94 14.03 -3.68
C CYS A 460 -10.41 14.37 -3.95
N THR A 461 -10.85 14.39 -5.22
CA THR A 461 -12.17 14.96 -5.58
C THR A 461 -13.12 13.99 -6.28
N GLY A 462 -12.63 12.83 -6.71
CA GLY A 462 -13.34 11.92 -7.61
C GLY A 462 -13.55 12.50 -9.01
N CYS A 463 -12.84 13.57 -9.38
CA CYS A 463 -12.98 14.19 -10.70
C CYS A 463 -12.39 13.30 -11.79
N THR A 464 -13.14 13.17 -12.89
CA THR A 464 -12.86 12.23 -13.99
C THR A 464 -12.97 12.90 -15.37
N ARG A 465 -12.55 12.16 -16.40
CA ARG A 465 -12.66 12.50 -17.83
C ARG A 465 -13.26 11.37 -18.64
N GLU A 466 -13.69 11.66 -19.87
CA GLU A 466 -14.17 10.64 -20.83
C GLU A 466 -13.08 9.63 -21.23
N THR A 467 -11.81 9.95 -20.96
CA THR A 467 -10.65 9.06 -21.12
C THR A 467 -10.54 8.01 -20.01
N ASP A 468 -11.25 8.18 -18.90
CA ASP A 468 -11.11 7.33 -17.71
C ASP A 468 -12.17 6.23 -17.72
N VAL A 469 -11.74 4.98 -17.76
CA VAL A 469 -12.61 3.83 -17.54
C VAL A 469 -12.86 3.69 -16.04
N GLN A 470 -14.12 3.73 -15.60
CA GLN A 470 -14.50 3.58 -14.18
C GLN A 470 -15.55 2.48 -13.95
N THR A 471 -16.28 2.10 -15.00
CA THR A 471 -17.45 1.22 -14.95
C THR A 471 -17.54 0.45 -16.26
N CYS A 472 -17.94 -0.82 -16.19
CA CYS A 472 -18.33 -1.55 -17.40
C CYS A 472 -19.69 -1.02 -17.91
N PRO A 473 -19.91 -0.87 -19.23
CA PRO A 473 -21.19 -0.39 -19.78
C PRO A 473 -22.39 -1.31 -19.53
N THR A 474 -22.18 -2.60 -19.27
CA THR A 474 -23.26 -3.61 -19.13
C THR A 474 -23.61 -3.85 -17.65
N LYS A 475 -24.88 -3.66 -17.26
CA LYS A 475 -25.33 -3.86 -15.86
C LYS A 475 -25.00 -5.26 -15.34
N LEU A 476 -24.48 -5.33 -14.11
CA LEU A 476 -23.99 -6.56 -13.45
C LEU A 476 -22.77 -7.23 -14.13
N THR A 477 -22.11 -6.59 -15.09
CA THR A 477 -20.76 -7.03 -15.53
C THR A 477 -19.72 -6.51 -14.55
N TRP A 478 -18.85 -7.40 -14.07
CA TRP A 478 -17.74 -7.07 -13.18
C TRP A 478 -16.43 -7.13 -13.95
N GLY A 479 -15.74 -6.00 -14.08
CA GLY A 479 -14.34 -5.93 -14.43
C GLY A 479 -13.50 -6.34 -13.22
N LEU A 480 -13.06 -7.59 -13.20
CA LEU A 480 -12.22 -8.15 -12.13
C LEU A 480 -10.77 -7.70 -12.34
N THR A 481 -10.15 -7.08 -11.33
CA THR A 481 -8.79 -6.52 -11.44
C THR A 481 -7.96 -6.76 -10.20
N TYR A 482 -6.66 -6.98 -10.38
CA TYR A 482 -5.68 -7.07 -9.30
C TYR A 482 -4.49 -6.16 -9.62
N ASP A 483 -4.01 -5.44 -8.60
CA ASP A 483 -2.90 -4.50 -8.70
C ASP A 483 -1.65 -5.01 -7.96
N ASP A 484 -0.53 -4.33 -8.21
CA ASP A 484 0.80 -4.50 -7.61
C ASP A 484 1.59 -5.79 -7.96
N GLY A 485 0.95 -6.81 -8.52
CA GLY A 485 1.62 -8.01 -9.02
C GLY A 485 2.58 -7.79 -10.22
N PRO A 486 3.25 -8.86 -10.69
CA PRO A 486 3.18 -10.23 -10.17
C PRO A 486 3.94 -10.38 -8.84
N SER A 487 3.53 -11.33 -8.01
CA SER A 487 4.13 -11.59 -6.69
C SER A 487 4.38 -13.09 -6.46
N PHE A 488 4.95 -13.41 -5.30
CA PHE A 488 5.05 -14.77 -4.78
C PHE A 488 3.69 -15.47 -4.59
N TYR A 489 2.59 -14.71 -4.46
CA TYR A 489 1.24 -15.23 -4.17
C TYR A 489 0.31 -15.25 -5.40
N THR A 490 0.62 -14.50 -6.46
CA THR A 490 -0.09 -14.57 -7.76
C THR A 490 -0.31 -16.01 -8.28
N PRO A 491 0.62 -16.98 -8.12
CA PRO A 491 0.37 -18.39 -8.49
C PRO A 491 -0.85 -19.04 -7.79
N ASN A 492 -1.13 -18.69 -6.52
CA ASN A 492 -2.32 -19.16 -5.79
C ASN A 492 -3.59 -18.62 -6.46
N LEU A 493 -3.60 -17.32 -6.77
CA LEU A 493 -4.71 -16.65 -7.43
C LEU A 493 -4.97 -17.21 -8.85
N LEU A 494 -3.91 -17.33 -9.67
CA LEU A 494 -4.00 -17.92 -11.02
C LEU A 494 -4.53 -19.35 -11.01
N THR A 495 -4.13 -20.15 -10.03
CA THR A 495 -4.65 -21.51 -9.85
C THR A 495 -6.15 -21.48 -9.62
N TYR A 496 -6.62 -20.65 -8.67
CA TYR A 496 -8.05 -20.52 -8.38
C TYR A 496 -8.86 -19.98 -9.57
N LEU A 497 -8.36 -18.95 -10.25
CA LEU A 497 -9.02 -18.37 -11.44
C LEU A 497 -9.13 -19.40 -12.57
N THR A 498 -8.07 -20.18 -12.82
CA THR A 498 -8.05 -21.28 -13.79
C THR A 498 -9.07 -22.37 -13.44
N GLU A 499 -9.10 -22.82 -12.18
CA GLU A 499 -10.04 -23.86 -11.72
C GLU A 499 -11.52 -23.44 -11.87
N ASN A 500 -11.80 -22.14 -11.79
CA ASN A 500 -13.15 -21.57 -11.89
C ASN A 500 -13.47 -21.00 -13.29
N ASN A 501 -12.55 -21.09 -14.26
CA ASN A 501 -12.69 -20.50 -15.60
C ASN A 501 -13.01 -18.99 -15.53
N LEU A 502 -12.26 -18.25 -14.72
CA LEU A 502 -12.33 -16.81 -14.57
C LEU A 502 -11.07 -16.18 -15.17
N HIS A 503 -11.22 -15.05 -15.86
CA HIS A 503 -10.09 -14.21 -16.27
C HIS A 503 -10.22 -12.83 -15.60
N ALA A 504 -9.08 -12.18 -15.36
CA ALA A 504 -8.95 -10.89 -14.67
C ALA A 504 -8.06 -9.93 -15.48
N THR A 505 -7.98 -8.68 -15.04
CA THR A 505 -6.94 -7.73 -15.47
C THR A 505 -5.91 -7.55 -14.36
N PHE A 506 -4.65 -7.88 -14.63
CA PHE A 506 -3.54 -7.56 -13.74
C PHE A 506 -2.93 -6.21 -14.15
N PHE A 507 -2.89 -5.25 -13.22
CA PHE A 507 -2.17 -3.99 -13.39
C PHE A 507 -0.80 -4.17 -12.73
N THR A 508 0.21 -4.46 -13.55
CA THR A 508 1.49 -4.96 -13.07
C THR A 508 2.54 -3.87 -12.92
N VAL A 509 3.33 -3.93 -11.85
CA VAL A 509 4.45 -3.01 -11.57
C VAL A 509 5.69 -3.44 -12.35
N GLY A 510 6.42 -2.48 -12.92
CA GLY A 510 7.50 -2.74 -13.87
C GLY A 510 8.73 -3.46 -13.28
N SER A 511 9.12 -3.13 -12.05
CA SER A 511 10.15 -3.85 -11.31
C SER A 511 9.76 -5.32 -11.08
N ARG A 512 8.56 -5.56 -10.55
CA ARG A 512 8.02 -6.90 -10.28
C ARG A 512 7.82 -7.72 -11.55
N CYS A 513 7.52 -7.09 -12.70
CA CYS A 513 7.59 -7.75 -14.01
C CYS A 513 9.01 -8.27 -14.34
N ALA A 514 10.06 -7.50 -14.02
CA ALA A 514 11.45 -7.88 -14.26
C ALA A 514 11.95 -8.97 -13.28
N GLU A 515 11.42 -8.99 -12.06
CA GLU A 515 11.69 -10.00 -11.03
C GLU A 515 10.98 -11.33 -11.33
N PHE A 516 9.70 -11.28 -11.70
CA PHE A 516 8.83 -12.44 -11.90
C PHE A 516 8.38 -12.65 -13.36
N PRO A 517 9.28 -12.63 -14.37
CA PRO A 517 8.90 -12.65 -15.78
C PRO A 517 8.17 -13.94 -16.20
N THR A 518 8.40 -15.05 -15.49
CA THR A 518 7.68 -16.31 -15.73
C THR A 518 6.25 -16.31 -15.18
N ILE A 519 5.97 -15.53 -14.14
CA ILE A 519 4.61 -15.39 -13.58
C ILE A 519 3.79 -14.53 -14.56
N LEU A 520 4.35 -13.40 -15.01
CA LEU A 520 3.75 -12.54 -16.04
C LEU A 520 3.44 -13.31 -17.35
N GLN A 521 4.34 -14.21 -17.79
CA GLN A 521 4.07 -15.07 -18.95
C GLN A 521 2.91 -16.05 -18.71
N GLU A 522 2.73 -16.55 -17.49
CA GLU A 522 1.64 -17.46 -17.13
C GLU A 522 0.30 -16.74 -17.05
N GLU A 523 0.23 -15.56 -16.41
CA GLU A 523 -0.95 -14.68 -16.41
C GLU A 523 -1.46 -14.43 -17.84
N TYR A 524 -0.55 -14.03 -18.72
CA TYR A 524 -0.88 -13.76 -20.11
C TYR A 524 -1.38 -15.03 -20.84
N ILE A 525 -0.65 -16.15 -20.75
CA ILE A 525 -1.02 -17.40 -21.44
C ILE A 525 -2.31 -18.02 -20.91
N ALA A 526 -2.61 -17.86 -19.62
CA ALA A 526 -3.87 -18.32 -19.01
C ALA A 526 -5.10 -17.49 -19.43
N GLY A 527 -4.91 -16.40 -20.19
CA GLY A 527 -6.00 -15.62 -20.79
C GLY A 527 -6.37 -14.34 -20.04
N HIS A 528 -5.55 -13.93 -19.08
CA HIS A 528 -5.76 -12.68 -18.35
C HIS A 528 -5.28 -11.47 -19.18
N GLN A 529 -5.85 -10.30 -18.88
CA GLN A 529 -5.39 -9.03 -19.43
C GLN A 529 -4.22 -8.50 -18.59
N ILE A 530 -3.15 -8.05 -19.23
CA ILE A 530 -2.03 -7.37 -18.59
C ILE A 530 -2.13 -5.87 -18.89
N ALA A 531 -1.93 -5.03 -17.88
CA ALA A 531 -2.00 -3.59 -17.94
C ALA A 531 -0.87 -2.94 -17.10
N VAL A 532 -0.57 -1.67 -17.36
CA VAL A 532 0.56 -0.96 -16.74
C VAL A 532 0.20 -0.38 -15.37
N HIS A 533 1.03 -0.62 -14.35
CA HIS A 533 0.93 0.03 -13.04
C HIS A 533 2.20 0.79 -12.62
N THR A 534 2.82 1.49 -13.59
CA THR A 534 4.10 2.22 -13.43
C THR A 534 5.29 1.30 -13.14
N TRP A 535 6.50 1.85 -13.03
CA TRP A 535 7.74 1.10 -12.82
C TRP A 535 8.00 0.86 -11.33
N SER A 536 7.78 1.89 -10.50
CA SER A 536 8.14 1.89 -9.06
C SER A 536 7.00 2.30 -8.12
N HIS A 537 5.74 2.20 -8.58
CA HIS A 537 4.53 2.51 -7.81
C HIS A 537 4.49 3.91 -7.10
N PRO A 538 4.92 5.03 -7.74
CA PRO A 538 4.89 6.36 -7.10
C PRO A 538 3.57 7.11 -7.32
N TYR A 539 3.29 8.08 -6.43
CA TYR A 539 2.25 9.11 -6.63
C TYR A 539 2.56 9.95 -7.88
N LEU A 540 1.98 9.58 -9.04
CA LEU A 540 2.31 10.17 -10.34
C LEU A 540 2.17 11.69 -10.39
N THR A 541 1.29 12.29 -9.60
CA THR A 541 1.09 13.74 -9.61
C THR A 541 2.16 14.52 -8.84
N SER A 542 2.97 13.83 -8.03
CA SER A 542 4.18 14.38 -7.38
C SER A 542 5.41 14.40 -8.29
N LEU A 543 5.38 13.66 -9.41
CA LEU A 543 6.47 13.55 -10.38
C LEU A 543 6.41 14.62 -11.49
N THR A 544 7.54 14.93 -12.12
CA THR A 544 7.60 15.73 -13.36
C THR A 544 6.96 15.00 -14.54
N ASN A 545 6.75 15.69 -15.67
CA ASN A 545 6.17 15.04 -16.87
C ASN A 545 7.11 13.97 -17.42
N GLU A 546 8.41 14.26 -17.40
CA GLU A 546 9.48 13.41 -17.89
C GLU A 546 9.62 12.13 -17.03
N GLU A 547 9.46 12.23 -15.71
CA GLU A 547 9.44 11.09 -14.79
C GLU A 547 8.17 10.22 -14.99
N ILE A 548 6.98 10.81 -15.16
CA ILE A 548 5.75 10.04 -15.50
C ILE A 548 5.93 9.28 -16.83
N ILE A 549 6.59 9.90 -17.83
CA ILE A 549 6.90 9.25 -19.11
C ILE A 549 7.91 8.12 -18.92
N ALA A 550 8.87 8.26 -18.01
CA ALA A 550 9.84 7.23 -17.70
C ALA A 550 9.18 6.02 -17.00
N GLU A 551 8.38 6.26 -15.96
CA GLU A 551 7.55 5.26 -15.25
C GLU A 551 6.72 4.41 -16.21
N LEU A 552 5.89 5.05 -17.04
CA LEU A 552 4.99 4.36 -17.96
C LEU A 552 5.75 3.69 -19.12
N GLY A 553 6.84 4.30 -19.58
CA GLY A 553 7.63 3.82 -20.71
C GLY A 553 8.42 2.56 -20.38
N TRP A 554 9.08 2.53 -19.21
CA TRP A 554 9.84 1.37 -18.76
C TRP A 554 8.95 0.16 -18.48
N THR A 555 7.77 0.35 -17.87
CA THR A 555 6.81 -0.74 -17.64
C THR A 555 6.24 -1.29 -18.95
N LYS A 556 5.88 -0.42 -19.91
CA LYS A 556 5.52 -0.88 -21.26
C LYS A 556 6.63 -1.69 -21.92
N LYS A 557 7.88 -1.27 -21.75
CA LYS A 557 9.06 -1.93 -22.34
C LYS A 557 9.33 -3.31 -21.74
N ILE A 558 9.39 -3.45 -20.42
CA ILE A 558 9.63 -4.77 -19.77
C ILE A 558 8.51 -5.75 -20.12
N ILE A 559 7.24 -5.32 -20.12
CA ILE A 559 6.11 -6.18 -20.52
C ILE A 559 6.24 -6.60 -21.99
N GLN A 560 6.63 -5.69 -22.90
CA GLN A 560 6.88 -6.03 -24.31
C GLN A 560 8.05 -7.01 -24.48
N ASP A 561 9.14 -6.84 -23.74
CA ASP A 561 10.32 -7.72 -23.81
C ASP A 561 10.04 -9.12 -23.22
N ILE A 562 9.10 -9.26 -22.27
CA ILE A 562 8.69 -10.54 -21.68
C ILE A 562 7.57 -11.23 -22.49
N LEU A 563 6.57 -10.50 -22.96
CA LEU A 563 5.35 -11.05 -23.57
C LEU A 563 5.31 -10.93 -25.11
N GLY A 564 6.15 -10.08 -25.69
CA GLY A 564 6.10 -9.71 -27.10
C GLY A 564 4.95 -8.77 -27.46
N VAL A 565 4.23 -8.22 -26.46
CA VAL A 565 3.08 -7.32 -26.64
C VAL A 565 3.14 -6.13 -25.69
N THR A 566 2.66 -4.97 -26.16
CA THR A 566 2.64 -3.70 -25.43
C THR A 566 1.21 -3.40 -24.96
N PRO A 567 0.96 -3.25 -23.65
CA PRO A 567 -0.38 -2.90 -23.15
C PRO A 567 -0.88 -1.52 -23.60
N SER A 568 -2.21 -1.40 -23.73
CA SER A 568 -2.93 -0.16 -24.05
C SER A 568 -3.78 0.40 -22.88
N TYR A 569 -3.66 -0.20 -21.69
CA TYR A 569 -4.37 0.18 -20.47
C TYR A 569 -3.39 0.40 -19.32
N MET A 570 -3.72 1.31 -18.40
CA MET A 570 -2.95 1.56 -17.19
C MET A 570 -3.87 1.92 -16.02
N ARG A 571 -3.38 1.74 -14.79
CA ARG A 571 -3.99 2.29 -13.59
C ARG A 571 -2.95 3.15 -12.87
N PRO A 572 -3.28 4.35 -12.38
CA PRO A 572 -2.37 5.16 -11.58
C PRO A 572 -2.27 4.61 -10.15
N PRO A 573 -1.06 4.41 -9.59
CA PRO A 573 -0.82 4.12 -8.18
C PRO A 573 -1.66 5.00 -7.26
N TYR A 574 -2.24 4.43 -6.19
CA TYR A 574 -3.12 5.10 -5.23
C TYR A 574 -4.36 5.80 -5.85
N GLY A 575 -4.65 5.59 -7.15
CA GLY A 575 -5.62 6.43 -7.88
C GLY A 575 -5.14 7.86 -8.15
N ASP A 576 -3.83 8.12 -8.06
CA ASP A 576 -3.24 9.46 -8.14
C ASP A 576 -3.15 10.00 -9.58
N ILE A 577 -4.24 10.59 -10.06
CA ILE A 577 -4.35 11.11 -11.43
C ILE A 577 -5.03 12.48 -11.51
N ASP A 578 -4.36 13.39 -12.22
CA ASP A 578 -4.84 14.72 -12.62
C ASP A 578 -4.90 14.82 -14.16
N ASP A 579 -5.34 15.97 -14.71
CA ASP A 579 -5.38 16.17 -16.18
C ASP A 579 -3.99 16.15 -16.87
N ARG A 580 -2.88 16.29 -16.11
CA ARG A 580 -1.51 16.21 -16.62
C ARG A 580 -1.10 14.74 -16.78
N VAL A 581 -1.29 13.92 -15.76
CA VAL A 581 -1.11 12.46 -15.79
C VAL A 581 -2.01 11.83 -16.86
N ARG A 582 -3.31 12.19 -16.94
CA ARG A 582 -4.22 11.71 -18.00
C ARG A 582 -3.69 11.96 -19.40
N ASN A 583 -3.30 13.21 -19.69
CA ASN A 583 -2.88 13.57 -21.04
C ASN A 583 -1.54 12.93 -21.41
N ILE A 584 -0.66 12.66 -20.43
CA ILE A 584 0.56 11.87 -20.64
C ILE A 584 0.21 10.40 -20.93
N SER A 585 -0.60 9.73 -20.10
CA SER A 585 -1.04 8.35 -20.33
C SER A 585 -1.67 8.18 -21.72
N VAL A 586 -2.60 9.07 -22.08
CA VAL A 586 -3.24 9.08 -23.40
C VAL A 586 -2.23 9.30 -24.52
N ALA A 587 -1.29 10.25 -24.38
CA ALA A 587 -0.24 10.48 -25.38
C ALA A 587 0.71 9.28 -25.55
N MET A 588 0.91 8.50 -24.49
CA MET A 588 1.65 7.23 -24.52
C MET A 588 0.82 6.03 -25.01
N GLY A 589 -0.43 6.25 -25.43
CA GLY A 589 -1.33 5.21 -25.92
C GLY A 589 -1.96 4.34 -24.84
N LEU A 590 -1.96 4.80 -23.58
CA LEU A 590 -2.55 4.11 -22.43
C LEU A 590 -3.89 4.73 -22.05
N THR A 591 -4.87 3.89 -21.79
CA THR A 591 -6.19 4.26 -21.25
C THR A 591 -6.18 4.12 -19.72
N PRO A 592 -6.39 5.21 -18.95
CA PRO A 592 -6.52 5.13 -17.49
C PRO A 592 -7.76 4.33 -17.06
N VAL A 593 -7.57 3.38 -16.14
CA VAL A 593 -8.62 2.57 -15.53
C VAL A 593 -8.66 2.83 -14.02
N MET A 594 -9.76 3.40 -13.55
CA MET A 594 -10.08 3.57 -12.14
C MET A 594 -11.07 2.46 -11.69
N TRP A 595 -11.23 2.30 -10.38
CA TRP A 595 -12.33 1.53 -9.81
C TRP A 595 -13.63 2.36 -9.74
N THR A 596 -14.76 1.69 -9.58
CA THR A 596 -16.07 2.34 -9.58
C THR A 596 -16.25 3.20 -8.33
N ARG A 597 -16.70 4.45 -8.50
CA ARG A 597 -16.99 5.37 -7.40
C ARG A 597 -18.35 6.02 -7.60
N MET A 598 -19.29 5.73 -6.69
CA MET A 598 -20.64 6.31 -6.70
C MET A 598 -20.71 7.63 -5.94
N SER A 599 -19.87 7.80 -4.92
CA SER A 599 -19.78 9.03 -4.11
C SER A 599 -18.42 9.11 -3.40
N PRO A 600 -18.11 10.22 -2.70
CA PRO A 600 -16.90 10.31 -1.89
C PRO A 600 -16.75 9.20 -0.83
N THR A 601 -17.86 8.63 -0.34
CA THR A 601 -17.91 7.58 0.69
C THR A 601 -18.52 6.27 0.17
N ALA A 602 -18.51 6.05 -1.16
CA ALA A 602 -19.00 4.84 -1.80
C ALA A 602 -18.09 4.52 -3.00
N THR A 603 -16.92 4.02 -2.68
CA THR A 603 -15.91 3.46 -3.59
C THR A 603 -16.11 1.95 -3.71
N PHE A 604 -15.63 1.37 -4.81
CA PHE A 604 -15.61 -0.07 -5.04
C PHE A 604 -14.19 -0.55 -4.78
N ASP A 605 -13.82 -0.42 -3.52
CA ASP A 605 -12.50 -0.65 -2.96
C ASP A 605 -12.65 -1.70 -1.87
N THR A 606 -11.79 -2.71 -1.86
CA THR A 606 -11.86 -3.77 -0.83
C THR A 606 -11.12 -3.37 0.44
N ASP A 607 -10.16 -2.44 0.37
CA ASP A 607 -9.17 -2.17 1.42
C ASP A 607 -8.44 -3.46 1.86
N ASP A 608 -8.10 -4.34 0.88
CA ASP A 608 -7.47 -5.65 1.11
C ASP A 608 -5.96 -5.57 1.36
N PHE A 609 -5.25 -4.69 0.66
CA PHE A 609 -3.84 -4.38 0.87
C PHE A 609 -3.56 -3.94 2.32
N ASP A 610 -4.44 -3.10 2.89
CA ASP A 610 -4.35 -2.61 4.26
C ASP A 610 -4.42 -3.73 5.32
N VAL A 611 -4.79 -4.97 4.98
CA VAL A 611 -4.75 -6.11 5.91
C VAL A 611 -3.31 -6.53 6.22
N HIS A 612 -2.39 -6.39 5.26
CA HIS A 612 -0.98 -6.73 5.48
C HIS A 612 -0.34 -5.78 6.50
N GLY A 613 -0.51 -4.48 6.29
CA GLY A 613 -0.13 -3.42 7.23
C GLY A 613 -1.07 -3.24 8.42
N GLY A 614 -2.00 -4.18 8.66
CA GLY A 614 -2.91 -4.19 9.81
C GLY A 614 -3.98 -3.09 9.87
N LEU A 615 -3.86 -2.05 9.02
CA LEU A 615 -4.75 -0.90 8.81
C LEU A 615 -6.19 -1.29 8.48
N SER A 616 -6.39 -2.51 7.99
CA SER A 616 -7.67 -3.14 7.74
C SER A 616 -7.68 -4.53 8.37
N SER A 617 -8.87 -5.08 8.54
CA SER A 617 -9.05 -6.47 8.97
C SER A 617 -9.74 -7.26 7.88
N SER A 618 -9.49 -8.56 7.84
CA SER A 618 -10.19 -9.52 6.99
C SER A 618 -11.73 -9.42 7.09
N TYR A 619 -12.27 -9.00 8.24
CA TYR A 619 -13.70 -8.69 8.43
C TYR A 619 -14.11 -7.33 7.85
N GLY A 620 -13.22 -6.32 7.89
CA GLY A 620 -13.39 -5.02 7.23
C GLY A 620 -13.49 -5.19 5.72
N VAL A 621 -12.56 -5.94 5.12
CA VAL A 621 -12.56 -6.28 3.68
C VAL A 621 -13.88 -6.93 3.24
N LEU A 622 -14.37 -7.93 3.98
CA LEU A 622 -15.65 -8.56 3.62
C LEU A 622 -16.87 -7.66 3.87
N ASN A 623 -16.78 -6.71 4.80
CA ASN A 623 -17.81 -5.68 4.96
C ASN A 623 -17.81 -4.70 3.78
N ASN A 624 -16.63 -4.29 3.30
CA ASN A 624 -16.48 -3.49 2.08
C ASN A 624 -17.04 -4.23 0.86
N TRP A 625 -16.71 -5.51 0.70
CA TRP A 625 -17.24 -6.38 -0.35
C TRP A 625 -18.77 -6.50 -0.34
N GLU A 626 -19.41 -6.67 0.82
CA GLU A 626 -20.88 -6.69 0.90
C GLU A 626 -21.50 -5.32 0.53
N ASN A 627 -20.86 -4.21 0.89
CA ASN A 627 -21.27 -2.88 0.44
C ASN A 627 -21.12 -2.72 -1.08
N ILE A 628 -20.06 -3.28 -1.67
CA ILE A 628 -19.83 -3.33 -3.13
C ILE A 628 -20.96 -4.10 -3.82
N ILE A 629 -21.30 -5.32 -3.37
CA ILE A 629 -22.40 -6.11 -3.94
C ILE A 629 -23.74 -5.35 -3.86
N ALA A 630 -24.03 -4.73 -2.71
CA ALA A 630 -25.25 -3.95 -2.52
C ALA A 630 -25.32 -2.76 -3.51
N ASN A 631 -24.24 -2.00 -3.60
CA ASN A 631 -24.12 -0.85 -4.50
C ASN A 631 -24.17 -1.24 -5.99
N ALA A 632 -23.48 -2.33 -6.37
CA ALA A 632 -23.46 -2.90 -7.72
C ALA A 632 -24.85 -3.30 -8.22
N SER A 633 -25.76 -3.65 -7.30
CA SER A 633 -27.14 -4.02 -7.64
C SER A 633 -28.02 -2.80 -8.01
N GLU A 634 -27.70 -1.64 -7.43
CA GLU A 634 -28.48 -0.40 -7.60
C GLU A 634 -28.04 0.44 -8.82
N ILE A 635 -26.78 0.37 -9.24
CA ILE A 635 -26.29 1.08 -10.45
C ILE A 635 -26.77 0.43 -11.76
N ASP A 636 -27.03 1.22 -12.80
CA ASP A 636 -27.47 0.74 -14.12
C ASP A 636 -26.32 0.39 -15.10
N THR A 637 -25.08 0.53 -14.64
CA THR A 637 -23.86 0.06 -15.30
C THR A 637 -23.34 -1.22 -14.64
N GLY A 638 -22.31 -1.81 -15.23
CA GLY A 638 -21.42 -2.71 -14.50
C GLY A 638 -20.39 -1.91 -13.70
N PHE A 639 -19.41 -2.61 -13.14
CA PHE A 639 -18.49 -2.04 -12.16
C PHE A 639 -17.09 -2.65 -12.25
N ILE A 640 -16.12 -1.95 -11.66
CA ILE A 640 -14.71 -2.34 -11.53
C ILE A 640 -14.38 -2.20 -10.05
N VAL A 641 -13.68 -3.20 -9.48
CA VAL A 641 -13.30 -3.24 -8.06
C VAL A 641 -11.78 -3.18 -7.97
N LEU A 642 -11.25 -2.42 -7.02
CA LEU A 642 -9.84 -2.47 -6.64
C LEU A 642 -9.62 -3.64 -5.67
N GLU A 643 -8.66 -4.50 -6.00
CA GLU A 643 -8.13 -5.64 -5.23
C GLU A 643 -6.63 -5.74 -5.56
N HIS A 644 -5.83 -6.41 -4.73
CA HIS A 644 -4.38 -6.52 -4.90
C HIS A 644 -3.93 -7.99 -4.86
N ASP A 645 -2.87 -8.35 -5.61
CA ASP A 645 -2.28 -9.69 -5.54
C ASP A 645 -0.82 -9.71 -5.07
N LEU A 646 -0.31 -8.56 -4.59
CA LEU A 646 0.99 -8.44 -3.92
C LEU A 646 1.06 -9.20 -2.58
N PHE A 647 0.00 -9.16 -1.77
CA PHE A 647 -0.02 -9.72 -0.42
C PHE A 647 -0.77 -11.05 -0.31
N GLU A 648 -0.31 -11.93 0.59
CA GLU A 648 -0.93 -13.24 0.80
C GLU A 648 -2.36 -13.11 1.30
N GLU A 649 -2.59 -12.22 2.27
CA GLU A 649 -3.86 -11.96 2.91
C GLU A 649 -4.93 -11.53 1.89
N SER A 650 -4.54 -10.68 0.93
CA SER A 650 -5.40 -10.24 -0.18
C SER A 650 -5.79 -11.42 -1.09
N VAL A 651 -4.82 -12.24 -1.52
CA VAL A 651 -5.07 -13.43 -2.35
C VAL A 651 -5.94 -14.47 -1.62
N GLN A 652 -5.76 -14.65 -0.31
CA GLN A 652 -6.61 -15.54 0.49
C GLN A 652 -8.04 -15.01 0.66
N LEU A 653 -8.23 -13.70 0.79
CA LEU A 653 -9.54 -13.06 0.83
C LEU A 653 -10.25 -13.18 -0.52
N ALA A 654 -9.54 -12.89 -1.62
CA ALA A 654 -10.00 -13.04 -3.00
C ALA A 654 -10.51 -14.47 -3.27
N THR A 655 -9.64 -15.47 -3.09
CA THR A 655 -9.92 -16.89 -3.43
C THR A 655 -10.76 -17.63 -2.38
N GLY A 656 -10.71 -17.19 -1.12
CA GLY A 656 -11.42 -17.82 -0.01
C GLY A 656 -12.86 -17.37 0.16
N TYR A 657 -13.15 -16.10 -0.16
CA TYR A 657 -14.38 -15.40 0.26
C TYR A 657 -15.00 -14.51 -0.82
N ILE A 658 -14.24 -13.61 -1.45
CA ILE A 658 -14.75 -12.61 -2.40
C ILE A 658 -15.25 -13.28 -3.68
N LEU A 659 -14.39 -14.00 -4.41
CA LEU A 659 -14.75 -14.70 -5.65
C LEU A 659 -15.85 -15.76 -5.42
N PRO A 660 -15.82 -16.60 -4.36
CA PRO A 660 -16.95 -17.48 -4.01
C PRO A 660 -18.27 -16.74 -3.79
N SER A 661 -18.24 -15.57 -3.14
CA SER A 661 -19.44 -14.73 -2.94
C SER A 661 -19.94 -14.15 -4.27
N ALA A 662 -19.03 -13.63 -5.10
CA ALA A 662 -19.34 -13.10 -6.43
C ALA A 662 -19.99 -14.13 -7.36
N MET A 663 -19.48 -15.37 -7.36
CA MET A 663 -19.99 -16.47 -8.19
C MET A 663 -21.39 -16.97 -7.79
N GLN A 664 -21.89 -16.62 -6.60
CA GLN A 664 -23.30 -16.82 -6.23
C GLN A 664 -24.22 -15.70 -6.77
N GLN A 665 -23.66 -14.53 -7.06
CA GLN A 665 -24.40 -13.43 -7.66
C GLN A 665 -24.64 -13.68 -9.16
N LYS A 666 -25.37 -12.76 -9.80
CA LYS A 666 -25.60 -12.79 -11.26
C LYS A 666 -24.55 -11.99 -12.02
N PHE A 667 -23.34 -11.92 -11.49
CA PHE A 667 -22.27 -11.14 -12.10
C PHE A 667 -21.70 -11.85 -13.31
N ASP A 668 -21.43 -11.07 -14.35
CA ASP A 668 -20.73 -11.48 -15.56
C ASP A 668 -19.27 -11.02 -15.40
N ILE A 669 -18.46 -11.89 -14.79
CA ILE A 669 -17.09 -11.60 -14.31
C ILE A 669 -16.08 -11.78 -15.44
N LYS A 670 -15.26 -10.76 -15.72
CA LYS A 670 -14.26 -10.79 -16.81
C LYS A 670 -13.20 -9.69 -16.68
N PRO A 671 -12.14 -9.71 -17.49
CA PRO A 671 -11.15 -8.63 -17.57
C PRO A 671 -11.78 -7.33 -18.10
N VAL A 672 -11.21 -6.18 -17.73
CA VAL A 672 -11.69 -4.83 -18.06
C VAL A 672 -11.97 -4.65 -19.56
N VAL A 673 -11.06 -5.08 -20.44
CA VAL A 673 -11.26 -4.96 -21.90
C VAL A 673 -12.53 -5.66 -22.38
N GLU A 674 -12.80 -6.88 -21.89
CA GLU A 674 -14.03 -7.61 -22.22
C GLU A 674 -15.26 -7.04 -21.50
N CYS A 675 -15.07 -6.46 -20.31
CA CYS A 675 -16.08 -5.72 -19.55
C CYS A 675 -16.60 -4.50 -20.34
N LEU A 676 -15.72 -3.85 -21.12
CA LEU A 676 -16.04 -2.79 -22.07
C LEU A 676 -16.72 -3.28 -23.36
N ASN A 677 -16.98 -4.59 -23.49
CA ASN A 677 -17.43 -5.28 -24.72
C ASN A 677 -16.42 -5.21 -25.88
N LEU A 678 -15.12 -5.11 -25.59
CA LEU A 678 -14.04 -5.16 -26.57
C LEU A 678 -13.39 -6.56 -26.57
N PRO A 679 -12.84 -7.05 -27.70
CA PRO A 679 -12.09 -8.30 -27.72
C PRO A 679 -10.74 -8.13 -27.01
N MET A 680 -10.19 -9.22 -26.45
CA MET A 680 -8.88 -9.21 -25.78
C MET A 680 -7.71 -8.72 -26.66
N SER A 681 -7.85 -8.80 -28.00
CA SER A 681 -6.90 -8.19 -28.94
C SER A 681 -6.76 -6.67 -28.79
N ASP A 682 -7.77 -5.97 -28.28
CA ASP A 682 -7.75 -4.51 -28.18
C ASP A 682 -6.96 -4.02 -26.95
N ALA A 683 -6.58 -4.93 -26.05
CA ALA A 683 -5.73 -4.65 -24.89
C ALA A 683 -4.24 -4.42 -25.24
N TYR A 684 -3.81 -4.75 -26.48
CA TYR A 684 -2.40 -4.67 -26.88
C TYR A 684 -2.20 -4.07 -28.26
N ILE A 685 -1.10 -3.33 -28.44
CA ILE A 685 -0.82 -2.57 -29.67
C ILE A 685 -0.60 -3.50 -30.89
N GLU A 686 0.05 -4.64 -30.69
CA GLU A 686 0.46 -5.57 -31.74
C GLU A 686 -0.68 -6.44 -32.28
N THR A 687 -1.79 -6.56 -31.53
CA THR A 687 -2.94 -7.41 -31.87
C THR A 687 -4.22 -6.63 -32.19
N ASN A 688 -4.30 -5.35 -31.80
CA ASN A 688 -5.42 -4.46 -32.10
C ASN A 688 -5.48 -4.09 -33.60
N ASP A 689 -6.58 -4.44 -34.27
CA ASP A 689 -6.78 -4.16 -35.70
C ASP A 689 -7.30 -2.74 -36.00
N ASN A 690 -7.51 -1.94 -34.95
CA ASN A 690 -8.09 -0.60 -34.91
C ASN A 690 -9.53 -0.50 -35.45
N ALA A 691 -10.26 -1.61 -35.60
CA ALA A 691 -11.64 -1.63 -36.07
C ALA A 691 -12.65 -1.44 -34.93
N SER A 692 -12.39 -2.03 -33.75
CA SER A 692 -13.23 -1.91 -32.54
C SER A 692 -12.75 -0.84 -31.56
N HIS A 693 -11.43 -0.66 -31.40
CA HIS A 693 -10.88 0.32 -30.44
C HIS A 693 -9.63 1.05 -30.99
N ALA A 694 -9.83 2.18 -31.67
CA ALA A 694 -8.73 3.02 -32.14
C ALA A 694 -8.07 3.80 -30.98
N PRO A 695 -6.73 3.94 -30.92
CA PRO A 695 -6.01 4.61 -29.84
C PRO A 695 -6.53 6.02 -29.56
N LEU A 696 -6.67 6.39 -28.29
CA LEU A 696 -7.28 7.65 -27.83
C LEU A 696 -6.65 8.92 -28.44
N VAL A 697 -5.35 8.90 -28.76
CA VAL A 697 -4.64 9.96 -29.51
C VAL A 697 -5.29 10.24 -30.88
N THR A 698 -5.75 9.20 -31.57
CA THR A 698 -6.40 9.34 -32.90
C THR A 698 -7.82 9.90 -32.80
N GLN A 699 -8.54 9.59 -31.71
CA GLN A 699 -9.90 10.07 -31.48
C GLN A 699 -9.92 11.57 -31.09
N THR A 700 -9.00 11.98 -30.21
CA THR A 700 -8.84 13.38 -29.76
C THR A 700 -8.34 14.31 -30.88
N ALA A 701 -7.45 13.82 -31.76
CA ALA A 701 -7.05 14.54 -32.97
C ALA A 701 -8.23 14.78 -33.94
N ALA A 702 -9.15 13.82 -34.07
CA ALA A 702 -10.34 13.96 -34.90
C ALA A 702 -11.35 15.00 -34.34
N ALA A 703 -11.56 15.02 -33.02
CA ALA A 703 -12.43 16.01 -32.36
C ALA A 703 -11.93 17.45 -32.56
N SER A 704 -10.60 17.65 -32.55
CA SER A 704 -9.95 18.96 -32.73
C SER A 704 -10.11 19.54 -34.15
N GLY A 705 -10.53 18.74 -35.13
CA GLY A 705 -10.72 19.18 -36.52
C GLY A 705 -12.04 19.92 -36.81
N SER A 706 -12.97 20.01 -35.84
CA SER A 706 -14.36 20.44 -36.07
C SER A 706 -14.77 21.76 -35.38
N SER A 707 -13.92 22.79 -35.41
CA SER A 707 -14.34 24.16 -35.01
C SER A 707 -13.63 25.26 -35.79
N GLY A 708 -14.26 25.76 -36.88
CA GLY A 708 -13.53 26.69 -37.75
C GLY A 708 -14.25 27.36 -38.93
N THR A 709 -15.53 27.77 -38.81
CA THR A 709 -16.03 28.84 -39.71
C THR A 709 -17.22 29.63 -39.15
N SER A 710 -16.93 30.75 -38.48
CA SER A 710 -17.92 31.78 -38.16
C SER A 710 -18.16 32.67 -39.38
N GLY A 711 -19.29 32.48 -40.07
CA GLY A 711 -19.68 33.22 -41.27
C GLY A 711 -21.01 33.96 -41.11
N THR A 712 -20.96 35.23 -40.70
CA THR A 712 -22.14 36.08 -40.46
C THR A 712 -22.99 36.29 -41.72
N SER A 713 -24.29 35.97 -41.68
CA SER A 713 -25.27 36.62 -42.55
C SER A 713 -26.70 36.62 -41.97
N SER A 714 -27.47 37.63 -42.36
CA SER A 714 -28.78 38.01 -41.84
C SER A 714 -29.91 37.07 -42.23
N GLY A 715 -30.94 36.99 -41.37
CA GLY A 715 -32.14 36.19 -41.63
C GLY A 715 -32.99 36.72 -42.78
N SER A 716 -33.53 35.80 -43.59
CA SER A 716 -34.65 36.03 -44.51
C SER A 716 -35.42 34.73 -44.72
N THR A 717 -36.74 34.77 -44.50
CA THR A 717 -37.68 33.67 -44.75
C THR A 717 -37.69 33.16 -46.20
N LYS A 718 -37.79 31.84 -46.41
CA LYS A 718 -38.85 31.20 -47.24
C LYS A 718 -38.82 29.66 -47.24
N ASN A 719 -40.02 29.09 -47.46
CA ASN A 719 -40.36 27.66 -47.52
C ASN A 719 -39.46 26.78 -48.41
N GLY A 720 -39.30 25.52 -47.97
CA GLY A 720 -38.90 24.39 -48.81
C GLY A 720 -38.73 23.11 -47.96
N GLY A 721 -39.82 22.40 -47.66
CA GLY A 721 -39.77 21.23 -46.77
C GLY A 721 -39.72 19.89 -47.51
N VAL A 722 -39.05 18.90 -46.91
CA VAL A 722 -39.38 17.47 -47.01
C VAL A 722 -39.19 16.84 -45.63
N THR A 723 -40.20 16.13 -45.16
CA THR A 723 -40.19 15.40 -43.87
C THR A 723 -39.62 14.00 -44.09
N LEU A 724 -38.74 13.52 -43.20
CA LEU A 724 -38.34 12.10 -43.17
C LEU A 724 -38.96 11.43 -41.94
N THR A 725 -39.72 10.35 -42.16
CA THR A 725 -40.54 9.68 -41.14
C THR A 725 -39.89 8.41 -40.59
N VAL A 726 -39.96 8.25 -39.26
CA VAL A 726 -39.67 7.00 -38.54
C VAL A 726 -40.69 5.91 -38.93
N PRO A 727 -40.27 4.65 -39.15
CA PRO A 727 -41.16 3.51 -39.24
C PRO A 727 -41.19 2.69 -37.94
N GLY A 728 -42.38 2.55 -37.36
CA GLY A 728 -42.69 1.52 -36.36
C GLY A 728 -44.18 1.18 -36.40
N ALA A 729 -44.52 -0.05 -36.80
CA ALA A 729 -45.90 -0.59 -36.71
C ALA A 729 -45.96 -2.12 -36.88
N SER A 730 -45.99 -2.81 -35.75
CA SER A 730 -46.95 -3.86 -35.35
C SER A 730 -47.71 -4.75 -36.37
N TRP A 731 -47.56 -6.06 -36.14
CA TRP A 731 -48.61 -7.12 -36.04
C TRP A 731 -49.51 -7.49 -37.25
N ALA A 732 -49.38 -8.75 -37.70
CA ALA A 732 -50.50 -9.59 -38.16
C ALA A 732 -50.22 -11.09 -37.91
N VAL A 733 -51.28 -11.86 -37.59
CA VAL A 733 -51.25 -13.28 -37.16
C VAL A 733 -51.47 -14.23 -38.33
N LEU A 734 -50.83 -15.42 -38.33
CA LEU A 734 -51.41 -16.66 -38.89
C LEU A 734 -50.72 -17.93 -38.36
N LEU A 735 -51.53 -18.85 -37.80
CA LEU A 735 -51.14 -20.22 -37.42
C LEU A 735 -51.13 -21.14 -38.66
N SER A 736 -50.18 -22.07 -38.77
CA SER A 736 -50.45 -23.54 -38.75
C SER A 736 -49.23 -24.45 -38.97
N CYS A 737 -48.94 -25.29 -37.98
CA CYS A 737 -48.76 -26.75 -38.09
C CYS A 737 -47.71 -27.43 -39.00
N ILE A 738 -46.95 -28.38 -38.38
CA ILE A 738 -46.54 -29.72 -38.91
C ILE A 738 -45.41 -29.71 -39.97
N SER A 739 -44.34 -30.52 -39.93
CA SER A 739 -43.90 -31.60 -39.01
C SER A 739 -42.38 -31.85 -39.11
N ALA A 740 -41.81 -32.54 -38.11
CA ALA A 740 -40.45 -33.07 -38.14
C ALA A 740 -40.23 -34.14 -39.23
N SER A 741 -38.97 -34.35 -39.66
CA SER A 741 -38.27 -35.65 -39.46
C SER A 741 -36.88 -35.75 -40.11
N ILE A 742 -35.90 -36.09 -39.25
CA ILE A 742 -34.90 -37.18 -39.42
C ILE A 742 -33.70 -36.97 -40.37
N ALA A 743 -32.52 -37.24 -39.79
CA ALA A 743 -31.18 -37.27 -40.39
C ALA A 743 -30.86 -38.60 -41.12
N LEU A 744 -29.55 -38.83 -41.41
CA LEU A 744 -28.84 -40.01 -41.95
C LEU A 744 -28.18 -39.69 -43.31
N PHE A 745 -26.92 -40.04 -43.62
CA PHE A 745 -25.84 -40.82 -42.99
C PHE A 745 -24.50 -40.02 -43.21
N LEU A 746 -23.34 -40.33 -42.61
CA LEU A 746 -22.79 -41.59 -42.10
C LEU A 746 -21.76 -41.29 -40.99
#